data_AF-A0A388JJT2-F1
#
_entry.id   AF-A0A388JJT2-F1
#
_cell.length_a   1.000
_cell.length_b   1.000
_cell.length_c   1.000
_cell.angle_alpha   90.00
_cell.angle_beta   90.00
_cell.angle_gamma   90.00
#
_symmetry.space_group_name_H-M   'P 1'
#
loop_
_entity.id
_entity.type
_entity.pdbx_description
1 polymer ?
#
loop_
_entity_poly.entity_id
_entity_poly.type
_entity_poly.pdbx_seq_one_letter_code
_entity_poly.pdbx_strand_id
1 'polypeptide(L)'
;VYDIQAWNWQHIKTFHAPYKKLISSFDIHRKLPYLAGCFEGEVDFEGDVFFEDSDIFLWNWDRGWEEVAAFEGHNISVEYDVKFHPTESLIFAIVSCDRTIKIWDMEKRCALRTLKDPNMNTPYILDFCCDHNKESLLVTGHSGGELRVWDYQRGECKAKLSCQFSFSVDSCFFHPNLPYIFSVSYCHNGIELWSESTYQHVLFEKNPGIECPCIIVPCRHSNLIIIGGRGGFAVLEVVTSGKEKKKVEQKQRSRLLSLEKQVNDQMRKEAVHAKSEWKRQMERKEATNREQESSKALEKLKSEHQTMERKWKLRIEELEQKLGKQEGSGEVREYSYKELQDATDNFAITCEFGDHGDQNGSNTIYRGKLCEVTAITVKQLGGTEDGPKLHPSEFRTKVVDRLKALRHPHLLTLLGVCYEEKCLVYEHMENGSVKDCITCGEGQGRRVLPWYVRFRVMAEVARAVCFLHSTTPATGGPIIHRAIKPANIFLDESFAAKLGEVDQALLVSDQTRGVQRGHGARETSVRLVLGSNSQYIAPEYFQCGVLNEKTDIYALGITLLEMLTGKFWNALGIIEDAIEDEAAFKNALDPNAGCWDIALAREIANLGLSCASSSKRCRPNKVSDGILLVLEQVAQKVALTDCLEDA
;
A
#
# COMPACT_ATOMS: atom_id res chain seq x y z
N VAL A 1 -48.83 -26.40 -16.84
CA VAL A 1 -49.44 -25.12 -17.27
C VAL A 1 -49.40 -24.22 -16.06
N TYR A 2 -48.42 -23.33 -15.97
CA TYR A 2 -48.49 -22.27 -14.96
C TYR A 2 -49.63 -21.36 -15.38
N ASP A 3 -50.61 -21.19 -14.51
CA ASP A 3 -51.74 -20.29 -14.72
C ASP A 3 -51.22 -18.85 -14.56
N ILE A 4 -50.49 -18.37 -15.57
CA ILE A 4 -50.00 -17.00 -15.64
C ILE A 4 -51.24 -16.18 -16.03
N GLN A 5 -52.03 -15.80 -15.02
CA GLN A 5 -53.03 -14.76 -15.18
C GLN A 5 -52.31 -13.54 -15.78
N ALA A 6 -52.81 -13.05 -16.92
CA ALA A 6 -52.15 -12.09 -17.82
C ALA A 6 -51.78 -10.72 -17.20
N TRP A 7 -51.89 -10.56 -15.88
CA TRP A 7 -51.78 -9.31 -15.13
C TRP A 7 -50.70 -9.34 -14.03
N ASN A 8 -49.99 -10.46 -13.82
CA ASN A 8 -48.89 -10.55 -12.84
C ASN A 8 -47.52 -10.12 -13.41
N TRP A 9 -47.50 -9.07 -14.23
CA TRP A 9 -46.27 -8.49 -14.75
C TRP A 9 -45.83 -7.38 -13.78
N GLN A 10 -44.82 -7.66 -12.96
CA GLN A 10 -44.18 -6.61 -12.18
C GLN A 10 -43.11 -5.95 -13.05
N HIS A 11 -43.31 -4.67 -13.36
CA HIS A 11 -42.28 -3.86 -14.00
C HIS A 11 -41.08 -3.71 -13.05
N ILE A 12 -39.90 -4.17 -13.49
CA ILE A 12 -38.66 -4.14 -12.69
C ILE A 12 -37.83 -2.91 -13.02
N LYS A 13 -37.58 -2.64 -14.31
CA LYS A 13 -36.76 -1.52 -14.78
C LYS A 13 -37.05 -1.18 -16.23
N THR A 14 -37.02 0.10 -16.58
CA THR A 14 -36.96 0.58 -17.98
C THR A 14 -35.58 1.17 -18.22
N PHE A 15 -34.89 0.67 -19.23
CA PHE A 15 -33.65 1.27 -19.73
C PHE A 15 -34.01 2.35 -20.74
N HIS A 16 -33.58 3.57 -20.49
CA HIS A 16 -33.71 4.66 -21.45
C HIS A 16 -32.35 4.80 -22.14
N ALA A 17 -32.34 4.67 -23.45
CA ALA A 17 -31.16 5.01 -24.24
C ALA A 17 -30.78 6.49 -23.96
N PRO A 18 -29.47 6.82 -23.88
CA PRO A 18 -29.04 8.21 -23.96
C PRO A 18 -29.67 8.85 -25.21
N TYR A 19 -30.31 10.01 -25.06
CA TYR A 19 -30.83 10.80 -26.18
C TYR A 19 -31.90 10.12 -27.07
N LYS A 20 -32.72 9.18 -26.55
CA LYS A 20 -33.78 8.49 -27.33
C LYS A 20 -33.30 7.67 -28.54
N LYS A 21 -32.03 7.26 -28.57
CA LYS A 21 -31.50 6.30 -29.56
C LYS A 21 -32.32 5.01 -29.60
N LEU A 22 -32.51 4.43 -30.79
CA LEU A 22 -33.22 3.15 -30.97
C LEU A 22 -32.29 1.99 -30.59
N ILE A 23 -32.78 0.98 -29.87
CA ILE A 23 -32.01 -0.26 -29.64
C ILE A 23 -32.13 -1.13 -30.89
N SER A 24 -31.02 -1.38 -31.57
CA SER A 24 -30.99 -2.18 -32.80
C SER A 24 -30.99 -3.68 -32.51
N SER A 25 -30.25 -4.12 -31.49
CA SER A 25 -30.20 -5.51 -31.03
C SER A 25 -29.76 -5.60 -29.57
N PHE A 26 -30.12 -6.71 -28.91
CA PHE A 26 -29.65 -7.04 -27.57
C PHE A 26 -29.45 -8.55 -27.43
N ASP A 27 -28.54 -8.95 -26.53
CA ASP A 27 -28.33 -10.35 -26.18
C ASP A 27 -28.10 -10.53 -24.68
N ILE A 28 -28.47 -11.70 -24.16
CA ILE A 28 -28.35 -12.06 -22.74
C ILE A 28 -27.25 -13.10 -22.60
N HIS A 29 -26.29 -12.79 -21.73
CA HIS A 29 -25.19 -13.69 -21.45
C HIS A 29 -25.69 -14.97 -20.77
N ARG A 30 -25.20 -16.14 -21.23
CA ARG A 30 -25.76 -17.46 -20.86
C ARG A 30 -25.44 -17.92 -19.43
N LYS A 31 -24.40 -17.40 -18.79
CA LYS A 31 -23.90 -17.86 -17.47
C LYS A 31 -23.78 -16.73 -16.44
N LEU A 32 -23.10 -15.66 -16.84
CA LEU A 32 -22.91 -14.43 -16.07
C LEU A 32 -24.12 -13.49 -16.21
N PRO A 33 -24.36 -12.63 -15.20
CA PRO A 33 -25.57 -11.82 -15.11
C PRO A 33 -25.52 -10.56 -16.00
N TYR A 34 -25.23 -10.71 -17.29
CA TYR A 34 -24.99 -9.60 -18.21
C TYR A 34 -25.99 -9.52 -19.36
N LEU A 35 -26.45 -8.29 -19.65
CA LEU A 35 -27.21 -7.91 -20.84
C LEU A 35 -26.36 -6.96 -21.67
N ALA A 36 -26.21 -7.21 -22.97
CA ALA A 36 -25.60 -6.28 -23.91
C ALA A 36 -26.66 -5.70 -24.85
N GLY A 37 -26.54 -4.42 -25.18
CA GLY A 37 -27.42 -3.73 -26.12
C GLY A 37 -26.64 -2.80 -27.03
N CYS A 38 -27.04 -2.80 -28.30
CA CYS A 38 -26.51 -1.94 -29.35
C CYS A 38 -27.53 -0.85 -29.69
N PHE A 39 -27.04 0.35 -29.99
CA PHE A 39 -27.87 1.53 -30.24
C PHE A 39 -27.62 2.08 -31.64
N GLU A 40 -28.69 2.48 -32.31
CA GLU A 40 -28.66 3.19 -33.59
C GLU A 40 -28.69 4.71 -33.37
N GLY A 41 -27.95 5.46 -34.21
CA GLY A 41 -27.94 6.93 -34.19
C GLY A 41 -29.27 7.56 -34.61
N GLU A 42 -29.50 8.83 -34.25
CA GLU A 42 -30.75 9.55 -34.53
C GLU A 42 -30.89 9.93 -36.02
N VAL A 43 -32.14 9.98 -36.50
CA VAL A 43 -32.54 10.61 -37.77
C VAL A 43 -33.40 11.81 -37.43
N ASP A 44 -33.00 13.02 -37.83
CA ASP A 44 -33.79 14.23 -37.59
C ASP A 44 -35.05 14.27 -38.45
N PHE A 45 -36.03 15.10 -38.07
CA PHE A 45 -37.31 15.29 -38.78
C PHE A 45 -37.17 15.78 -40.24
N GLU A 46 -35.98 16.22 -40.66
CA GLU A 46 -35.64 16.60 -42.04
C GLU A 46 -34.94 15.49 -42.85
N GLY A 47 -34.64 14.33 -42.25
CA GLY A 47 -34.05 13.17 -42.92
C GLY A 47 -32.52 13.12 -42.96
N ASP A 48 -31.84 14.05 -42.29
CA ASP A 48 -30.38 14.01 -42.13
C ASP A 48 -29.98 13.14 -40.91
N VAL A 49 -28.98 12.26 -41.13
CA VAL A 49 -28.50 11.29 -40.13
C VAL A 49 -27.25 11.85 -39.45
N PHE A 50 -27.34 12.16 -38.15
CA PHE A 50 -26.19 12.50 -37.32
C PHE A 50 -25.68 11.25 -36.61
N PHE A 51 -24.60 10.66 -37.11
CA PHE A 51 -23.92 9.55 -36.43
C PHE A 51 -23.02 10.09 -35.31
N GLU A 52 -23.57 10.30 -34.12
CA GLU A 52 -22.74 10.29 -32.90
C GLU A 52 -22.40 8.84 -32.54
N ASP A 53 -21.22 8.63 -31.94
CA ASP A 53 -20.62 7.32 -31.66
C ASP A 53 -21.66 6.27 -31.21
N SER A 54 -21.61 5.10 -31.85
CA SER A 54 -22.44 3.96 -31.46
C SER A 54 -21.76 3.29 -30.27
N ASP A 55 -22.29 3.54 -29.08
CA ASP A 55 -21.80 2.95 -27.84
C ASP A 55 -22.54 1.65 -27.55
N ILE A 56 -21.78 0.62 -27.20
CA ILE A 56 -22.33 -0.66 -26.75
C ILE A 56 -22.38 -0.62 -25.23
N PHE A 57 -23.55 -0.86 -24.67
CA PHE A 57 -23.72 -0.83 -23.23
C PHE A 57 -23.92 -2.23 -22.67
N LEU A 58 -23.31 -2.44 -21.52
CA LEU A 58 -23.36 -3.69 -20.78
C LEU A 58 -23.93 -3.46 -19.39
N TRP A 59 -25.03 -4.13 -19.08
CA TRP A 59 -25.69 -4.05 -17.78
C TRP A 59 -25.53 -5.33 -16.99
N ASN A 60 -25.40 -5.20 -15.67
CA ASN A 60 -25.37 -6.33 -14.73
C ASN A 60 -26.60 -6.35 -13.83
N TRP A 61 -27.46 -7.38 -13.98
CA TRP A 61 -28.71 -7.44 -13.23
C TRP A 61 -28.55 -7.83 -11.76
N ASP A 62 -27.48 -8.56 -11.39
CA ASP A 62 -27.21 -8.89 -9.97
C ASP A 62 -26.78 -7.65 -9.18
N ARG A 63 -26.25 -6.63 -9.86
CA ARG A 63 -25.91 -5.32 -9.30
C ARG A 63 -27.02 -4.29 -9.49
N GLY A 64 -28.29 -4.71 -9.51
CA GLY A 64 -29.41 -3.78 -9.66
C GLY A 64 -29.51 -3.15 -11.06
N TRP A 65 -29.04 -3.86 -12.08
CA TRP A 65 -28.98 -3.41 -13.47
C TRP A 65 -28.13 -2.15 -13.65
N GLU A 66 -27.00 -2.09 -12.96
CA GLU A 66 -25.98 -1.06 -13.16
C GLU A 66 -25.30 -1.25 -14.52
N GLU A 67 -25.01 -0.12 -15.18
CA GLU A 67 -24.12 -0.10 -16.33
C GLU A 67 -22.70 -0.37 -15.86
N VAL A 68 -22.11 -1.47 -16.34
CA VAL A 68 -20.80 -1.93 -15.90
C VAL A 68 -19.71 -1.51 -16.88
N ALA A 69 -20.05 -1.38 -18.16
CA ALA A 69 -19.15 -0.95 -19.20
C ALA A 69 -19.92 -0.33 -20.38
N ALA A 70 -19.30 0.70 -20.96
CA ALA A 70 -19.55 1.13 -22.32
C ALA A 70 -18.34 0.72 -23.16
N PHE A 71 -18.58 0.17 -24.35
CA PHE A 71 -17.53 -0.14 -25.32
C PHE A 71 -17.67 0.82 -26.49
N GLU A 72 -16.57 1.46 -26.88
CA GLU A 72 -16.51 2.28 -28.09
C GLU A 72 -16.83 1.38 -29.29
N GLY A 73 -18.02 1.51 -29.85
CA GLY A 73 -18.46 0.65 -30.94
C GLY A 73 -17.75 0.98 -32.25
N HIS A 74 -18.49 0.94 -33.34
CA HIS A 74 -17.96 1.28 -34.65
C HIS A 74 -18.09 2.79 -34.93
N ASN A 75 -17.02 3.40 -35.41
CA ASN A 75 -16.93 4.84 -35.63
C ASN A 75 -17.88 5.22 -36.77
N ILE A 76 -18.96 5.96 -36.46
CA ILE A 76 -19.96 6.46 -37.42
C ILE A 76 -20.66 5.33 -38.19
N SER A 77 -21.36 4.41 -37.50
CA SER A 77 -22.05 3.30 -38.18
C SER A 77 -23.10 2.61 -37.32
N VAL A 78 -24.21 2.16 -37.93
CA VAL A 78 -25.27 1.37 -37.27
C VAL A 78 -24.78 -0.04 -36.98
N GLU A 79 -24.90 -0.47 -35.72
CA GLU A 79 -24.65 -1.84 -35.28
C GLU A 79 -25.93 -2.67 -35.46
N TYR A 80 -25.87 -3.77 -36.22
CA TYR A 80 -27.07 -4.53 -36.56
C TYR A 80 -27.37 -5.69 -35.61
N ASP A 81 -26.34 -6.35 -35.08
CA ASP A 81 -26.53 -7.48 -34.17
C ASP A 81 -25.37 -7.65 -33.20
N VAL A 82 -25.69 -8.12 -31.99
CA VAL A 82 -24.74 -8.49 -30.94
C VAL A 82 -25.04 -9.91 -30.46
N LYS A 83 -23.98 -10.71 -30.26
CA LYS A 83 -24.10 -12.04 -29.63
C LYS A 83 -22.96 -12.30 -28.66
N PHE A 84 -23.29 -12.87 -27.52
CA PHE A 84 -22.32 -13.46 -26.61
C PHE A 84 -21.83 -14.82 -27.12
N HIS A 85 -20.54 -15.07 -26.92
CA HIS A 85 -19.97 -16.36 -27.25
C HIS A 85 -20.57 -17.46 -26.34
N PRO A 86 -20.97 -18.62 -26.90
CA PRO A 86 -21.72 -19.64 -26.16
C PRO A 86 -20.92 -20.37 -25.08
N THR A 87 -19.59 -20.45 -25.23
CA THR A 87 -18.69 -21.18 -24.31
C THR A 87 -17.71 -20.24 -23.58
N GLU A 88 -16.95 -19.43 -24.32
CA GLU A 88 -16.08 -18.36 -23.82
C GLU A 88 -16.88 -17.19 -23.22
N SER A 89 -17.02 -17.16 -21.89
CA SER A 89 -17.94 -16.25 -21.18
C SER A 89 -17.51 -14.78 -21.12
N LEU A 90 -16.37 -14.44 -21.72
CA LEU A 90 -15.83 -13.08 -21.74
C LEU A 90 -15.81 -12.48 -23.14
N ILE A 91 -16.35 -13.19 -24.14
CA ILE A 91 -16.30 -12.75 -25.53
C ILE A 91 -17.70 -12.48 -26.07
N PHE A 92 -17.83 -11.40 -26.84
CA PHE A 92 -18.99 -11.13 -27.68
C PHE A 92 -18.55 -10.61 -29.05
N ALA A 93 -19.43 -10.71 -30.04
CA ALA A 93 -19.21 -10.22 -31.39
C ALA A 93 -20.32 -9.24 -31.81
N ILE A 94 -19.95 -8.32 -32.68
CA ILE A 94 -20.82 -7.28 -33.23
C ILE A 94 -20.60 -7.17 -34.73
N VAL A 95 -21.70 -6.96 -35.45
CA VAL A 95 -21.70 -6.60 -36.87
C VAL A 95 -22.15 -5.16 -37.06
N SER A 96 -21.48 -4.45 -37.98
CA SER A 96 -21.76 -3.04 -38.27
C SER A 96 -21.97 -2.78 -39.76
N CYS A 97 -22.71 -1.70 -40.05
CA CYS A 97 -22.91 -1.17 -41.39
C CYS A 97 -21.62 -0.71 -42.09
N ASP A 98 -20.53 -0.50 -41.34
CA ASP A 98 -19.19 -0.19 -41.85
C ASP A 98 -18.50 -1.35 -42.60
N ARG A 99 -19.20 -2.50 -42.72
CA ARG A 99 -18.70 -3.74 -43.31
C ARG A 99 -17.51 -4.28 -42.52
N THR A 100 -17.63 -4.29 -41.20
CA THR A 100 -16.70 -4.96 -40.32
C THR A 100 -17.44 -5.73 -39.22
N ILE A 101 -16.73 -6.68 -38.62
CA ILE A 101 -17.21 -7.50 -37.51
C ILE A 101 -16.19 -7.34 -36.39
N LYS A 102 -16.58 -6.78 -35.24
CA LYS A 102 -15.68 -6.67 -34.08
C LYS A 102 -15.94 -7.79 -33.09
N ILE A 103 -14.85 -8.36 -32.57
CA ILE A 103 -14.85 -9.33 -31.49
C ILE A 103 -14.26 -8.64 -30.27
N TRP A 104 -14.99 -8.66 -29.16
CA TRP A 104 -14.66 -7.93 -27.96
C TRP A 104 -14.37 -8.85 -26.79
N ASP A 105 -13.42 -8.42 -25.95
CA ASP A 105 -13.12 -9.02 -24.64
C ASP A 105 -13.71 -8.13 -23.54
N MET A 106 -14.58 -8.73 -22.74
CA MET A 106 -15.32 -8.10 -21.65
C MET A 106 -14.41 -7.69 -20.48
N GLU A 107 -13.34 -8.45 -20.21
CA GLU A 107 -12.41 -8.18 -19.13
C GLU A 107 -11.43 -7.06 -19.52
N LYS A 108 -10.88 -7.16 -20.73
CA LYS A 108 -9.90 -6.17 -21.23
C LYS A 108 -10.52 -4.90 -21.77
N ARG A 109 -11.84 -4.89 -22.00
CA ARG A 109 -12.61 -3.77 -22.57
C ARG A 109 -12.04 -3.27 -23.89
N CYS A 110 -11.58 -4.18 -24.73
CA CYS A 110 -10.98 -3.85 -26.01
C CYS A 110 -11.42 -4.83 -27.10
N ALA A 111 -11.42 -4.34 -28.35
CA ALA A 111 -11.67 -5.18 -29.51
C ALA A 111 -10.45 -6.11 -29.68
N LEU A 112 -10.65 -7.41 -29.43
CA LEU A 112 -9.64 -8.44 -29.69
C LEU A 112 -9.30 -8.52 -31.18
N ARG A 113 -10.32 -8.36 -32.03
CA ARG A 113 -10.15 -8.43 -33.47
C ARG A 113 -11.23 -7.67 -34.22
N THR A 114 -10.86 -7.13 -35.37
CA THR A 114 -11.79 -6.60 -36.38
C THR A 114 -11.65 -7.46 -37.64
N LEU A 115 -12.71 -8.19 -37.97
CA LEU A 115 -12.80 -8.99 -39.20
C LEU A 115 -13.34 -8.10 -40.32
N LYS A 116 -12.62 -8.10 -41.44
CA LYS A 116 -12.98 -7.33 -42.63
C LYS A 116 -12.48 -8.07 -43.86
N ASP A 117 -13.20 -7.94 -44.96
CA ASP A 117 -12.78 -8.43 -46.28
C ASP A 117 -13.20 -7.38 -47.31
N PRO A 118 -12.33 -7.00 -48.27
CA PRO A 118 -12.60 -5.91 -49.21
C PRO A 118 -13.87 -6.09 -50.05
N ASN A 119 -14.26 -7.34 -50.29
CA ASN A 119 -15.41 -7.71 -51.10
C ASN A 119 -16.60 -8.11 -50.22
N MET A 120 -16.62 -7.72 -48.95
CA MET A 120 -17.70 -8.08 -48.03
C MET A 120 -18.90 -7.15 -48.24
N ASN A 121 -20.09 -7.74 -48.37
CA ASN A 121 -21.35 -7.02 -48.29
C ASN A 121 -21.71 -6.70 -46.83
N THR A 122 -22.62 -5.77 -46.59
CA THR A 122 -22.98 -5.34 -45.24
C THR A 122 -23.53 -6.51 -44.41
N PRO A 123 -22.90 -6.88 -43.29
CA PRO A 123 -23.41 -7.92 -42.40
C PRO A 123 -24.58 -7.41 -41.57
N TYR A 124 -25.66 -8.19 -41.46
CA TYR A 124 -26.85 -7.86 -40.66
C TYR A 124 -27.03 -8.76 -39.44
N ILE A 125 -26.62 -10.02 -39.55
CA ILE A 125 -26.85 -11.03 -38.52
C ILE A 125 -25.58 -11.85 -38.30
N LEU A 126 -25.34 -12.29 -37.07
CA LEU A 126 -24.23 -13.18 -36.74
C LEU A 126 -24.65 -14.28 -35.77
N ASP A 127 -23.93 -15.39 -35.81
CA ASP A 127 -24.02 -16.44 -34.79
C ASP A 127 -22.68 -17.15 -34.58
N PHE A 128 -22.43 -17.58 -33.35
CA PHE A 128 -21.23 -18.32 -33.00
C PHE A 128 -21.44 -19.83 -33.13
N CYS A 129 -20.39 -20.53 -33.56
CA CYS A 129 -20.40 -21.98 -33.55
C CYS A 129 -20.44 -22.49 -32.11
N CYS A 130 -21.43 -23.32 -31.80
CA CYS A 130 -21.58 -23.93 -30.48
C CYS A 130 -20.78 -25.23 -30.32
N ASP A 131 -19.95 -25.63 -31.29
CA ASP A 131 -19.13 -26.85 -31.24
C ASP A 131 -17.77 -26.58 -30.58
N HIS A 132 -17.49 -27.28 -29.49
CA HIS A 132 -16.24 -27.18 -28.72
C HIS A 132 -14.97 -27.53 -29.51
N ASN A 133 -15.09 -28.28 -30.61
CA ASN A 133 -13.93 -28.57 -31.46
C ASN A 133 -13.63 -27.43 -32.45
N LYS A 134 -14.57 -26.50 -32.62
CA LYS A 134 -14.52 -25.40 -33.59
C LYS A 134 -14.89 -24.08 -32.93
N GLU A 135 -14.38 -23.86 -31.71
CA GLU A 135 -14.69 -22.70 -30.88
C GLU A 135 -14.35 -21.37 -31.58
N SER A 136 -13.40 -21.35 -32.53
CA SER A 136 -13.03 -20.14 -33.24
C SER A 136 -13.95 -19.74 -34.41
N LEU A 137 -15.06 -20.44 -34.64
CA LEU A 137 -15.92 -20.20 -35.80
C LEU A 137 -17.13 -19.31 -35.49
N LEU A 138 -17.41 -18.37 -36.40
CA LEU A 138 -18.67 -17.62 -36.46
C LEU A 138 -19.20 -17.56 -37.89
N VAL A 139 -20.50 -17.36 -38.04
CA VAL A 139 -21.19 -17.19 -39.32
C VAL A 139 -21.85 -15.83 -39.35
N THR A 140 -21.77 -15.16 -40.48
CA THR A 140 -22.44 -13.87 -40.72
C THR A 140 -23.32 -13.94 -41.95
N GLY A 141 -24.51 -13.37 -41.86
CA GLY A 141 -25.43 -13.15 -42.99
C GLY A 141 -25.34 -11.72 -43.47
N HIS A 142 -25.26 -11.54 -44.79
CA HIS A 142 -24.99 -10.26 -45.43
C HIS A 142 -26.12 -9.83 -46.38
N SER A 143 -26.07 -8.56 -46.79
CA SER A 143 -26.78 -8.08 -47.97
C SER A 143 -26.34 -8.82 -49.23
N GLY A 144 -27.22 -8.93 -50.21
CA GLY A 144 -27.00 -9.68 -51.45
C GLY A 144 -27.01 -11.20 -51.30
N GLY A 145 -27.53 -11.73 -50.18
CA GLY A 145 -27.67 -13.18 -49.98
C GLY A 145 -26.36 -13.92 -49.75
N GLU A 146 -25.32 -13.26 -49.26
CA GLU A 146 -24.05 -13.91 -48.94
C GLU A 146 -24.03 -14.36 -47.47
N LEU A 147 -23.53 -15.57 -47.20
CA LEU A 147 -23.07 -15.96 -45.86
C LEU A 147 -21.55 -16.08 -45.87
N ARG A 148 -20.93 -15.74 -44.75
CA ARG A 148 -19.50 -15.98 -44.53
C ARG A 148 -19.24 -16.72 -43.25
N VAL A 149 -18.33 -17.68 -43.32
CA VAL A 149 -17.83 -18.40 -42.15
C VAL A 149 -16.43 -17.90 -41.85
N TRP A 150 -16.23 -17.43 -40.63
CA TRP A 150 -14.99 -16.81 -40.18
C TRP A 150 -14.31 -17.65 -39.12
N ASP A 151 -12.99 -17.66 -39.14
CA ASP A 151 -12.17 -18.00 -37.98
C ASP A 151 -11.82 -16.70 -37.26
N TYR A 152 -12.52 -16.40 -36.17
CA TYR A 152 -12.36 -15.12 -35.50
C TYR A 152 -11.07 -15.02 -34.69
N GLN A 153 -10.45 -16.16 -34.31
CA GLN A 153 -9.15 -16.16 -33.66
C GLN A 153 -8.04 -15.85 -34.66
N ARG A 154 -8.13 -16.41 -35.88
CA ARG A 154 -7.15 -16.16 -36.95
C ARG A 154 -7.41 -14.87 -37.72
N GLY A 155 -8.64 -14.37 -37.72
CA GLY A 155 -9.05 -13.21 -38.50
C GLY A 155 -9.34 -13.50 -39.96
N GLU A 156 -9.57 -14.76 -40.32
CA GLU A 156 -9.64 -15.22 -41.71
C GLU A 156 -11.07 -15.62 -42.09
N CYS A 157 -11.49 -15.25 -43.30
CA CYS A 157 -12.71 -15.79 -43.89
C CYS A 157 -12.41 -17.19 -44.44
N LYS A 158 -13.00 -18.22 -43.82
CA LYS A 158 -12.80 -19.63 -44.20
C LYS A 158 -13.63 -20.04 -45.40
N ALA A 159 -14.85 -19.52 -45.52
CA ALA A 159 -15.74 -19.85 -46.62
C ALA A 159 -16.69 -18.69 -46.93
N LYS A 160 -16.95 -18.49 -48.22
CA LYS A 160 -17.96 -17.59 -48.76
C LYS A 160 -19.06 -18.46 -49.38
N LEU A 161 -20.27 -18.39 -48.86
CA LEU A 161 -21.42 -19.16 -49.30
C LEU A 161 -22.39 -18.21 -50.00
N SER A 162 -22.58 -18.38 -51.29
CA SER A 162 -23.55 -17.60 -52.05
C SER A 162 -24.90 -18.29 -51.99
N CYS A 163 -25.84 -17.71 -51.25
CA CYS A 163 -27.21 -18.20 -51.22
C CYS A 163 -27.87 -17.95 -52.58
N GLN A 164 -28.92 -18.71 -52.88
CA GLN A 164 -29.80 -18.44 -54.01
C GLN A 164 -30.68 -17.20 -53.75
N PHE A 165 -30.67 -16.68 -52.51
CA PHE A 165 -31.27 -15.41 -52.14
C PHE A 165 -30.58 -14.26 -52.88
N SER A 166 -31.36 -13.37 -53.47
CA SER A 166 -30.86 -12.21 -54.23
C SER A 166 -30.81 -10.93 -53.39
N PHE A 167 -31.37 -10.92 -52.17
CA PHE A 167 -31.62 -9.69 -51.42
C PHE A 167 -30.88 -9.60 -50.07
N SER A 168 -31.26 -10.40 -49.06
CA SER A 168 -30.63 -10.41 -47.73
C SER A 168 -30.75 -11.79 -47.10
N VAL A 169 -29.82 -12.09 -46.20
CA VAL A 169 -29.97 -13.16 -45.21
C VAL A 169 -30.50 -12.52 -43.93
N ASP A 170 -31.72 -12.89 -43.54
CA ASP A 170 -32.40 -12.27 -42.39
C ASP A 170 -32.15 -13.01 -41.08
N SER A 171 -31.79 -14.30 -41.15
CA SER A 171 -31.36 -15.08 -39.99
C SER A 171 -30.47 -16.25 -40.42
N CYS A 172 -29.41 -16.52 -39.66
CA CYS A 172 -28.53 -17.67 -39.84
C CYS A 172 -27.95 -18.17 -38.53
N PHE A 173 -27.66 -19.47 -38.42
CA PHE A 173 -27.03 -20.05 -37.23
C PHE A 173 -26.34 -21.39 -37.50
N PHE A 174 -25.44 -21.79 -36.58
CA PHE A 174 -24.89 -23.14 -36.54
C PHE A 174 -25.81 -24.06 -35.75
N HIS A 175 -26.26 -25.18 -36.34
CA HIS A 175 -27.11 -26.09 -35.58
C HIS A 175 -26.32 -26.73 -34.41
N PRO A 176 -26.80 -26.65 -33.15
CA PRO A 176 -26.04 -27.14 -31.99
C PRO A 176 -25.71 -28.64 -32.04
N ASN A 177 -26.61 -29.44 -32.62
CA ASN A 177 -26.51 -30.91 -32.63
C ASN A 177 -26.25 -31.51 -34.01
N LEU A 178 -26.44 -30.73 -35.08
CA LEU A 178 -26.36 -31.22 -36.45
C LEU A 178 -25.19 -30.54 -37.14
N PRO A 179 -24.52 -31.20 -38.11
CA PRO A 179 -23.36 -30.64 -38.79
C PRO A 179 -23.77 -29.69 -39.93
N TYR A 180 -24.72 -28.80 -39.67
CA TYR A 180 -25.27 -27.90 -40.68
C TYR A 180 -25.37 -26.44 -40.20
N ILE A 181 -25.30 -25.54 -41.17
CA ILE A 181 -25.58 -24.11 -41.03
C ILE A 181 -26.90 -23.86 -41.75
N PHE A 182 -27.80 -23.13 -41.10
CA PHE A 182 -29.09 -22.74 -41.66
C PHE A 182 -29.10 -21.26 -41.99
N SER A 183 -29.78 -20.89 -43.06
CA SER A 183 -30.08 -19.49 -43.40
C SER A 183 -31.49 -19.35 -43.96
N VAL A 184 -32.10 -18.18 -43.74
CA VAL A 184 -33.42 -17.84 -44.29
C VAL A 184 -33.41 -16.45 -44.90
N SER A 185 -34.30 -16.25 -45.87
CA SER A 185 -34.56 -14.95 -46.49
C SER A 185 -36.06 -14.72 -46.67
N TYR A 186 -36.53 -13.60 -46.14
CA TYR A 186 -37.90 -13.11 -46.20
C TYR A 186 -38.35 -12.93 -47.65
N CYS A 187 -37.50 -12.36 -48.50
CA CYS A 187 -37.83 -12.02 -49.89
C CYS A 187 -37.98 -13.23 -50.82
N HIS A 188 -37.33 -14.35 -50.50
CA HIS A 188 -37.26 -15.53 -51.40
C HIS A 188 -38.08 -16.72 -50.92
N ASN A 189 -38.80 -16.56 -49.81
CA ASN A 189 -39.68 -17.56 -49.23
C ASN A 189 -39.01 -18.93 -48.96
N GLY A 190 -37.73 -18.96 -48.59
CA GLY A 190 -36.99 -20.24 -48.52
C GLY A 190 -35.98 -20.34 -47.39
N ILE A 191 -35.63 -21.57 -47.07
CA ILE A 191 -34.54 -21.94 -46.15
C ILE A 191 -33.43 -22.58 -46.95
N GLU A 192 -32.19 -22.23 -46.63
CA GLU A 192 -31.03 -22.91 -47.13
C GLU A 192 -30.27 -23.65 -46.04
N LEU A 193 -29.74 -24.81 -46.43
CA LEU A 193 -28.95 -25.69 -45.60
C LEU A 193 -27.55 -25.86 -46.19
N TRP A 194 -26.54 -25.70 -45.35
CA TRP A 194 -25.14 -25.82 -45.73
C TRP A 194 -24.42 -26.81 -44.82
N SER A 195 -23.48 -27.58 -45.38
CA SER A 195 -22.65 -28.50 -44.59
C SER A 195 -21.59 -27.73 -43.81
N GLU A 196 -21.53 -27.91 -42.50
CA GLU A 196 -20.56 -27.26 -41.60
C GLU A 196 -19.11 -27.74 -41.82
N SER A 197 -18.94 -28.89 -42.47
CA SER A 197 -17.62 -29.50 -42.69
C SER A 197 -17.03 -29.16 -44.05
N THR A 198 -17.87 -29.08 -45.08
CA THR A 198 -17.43 -28.86 -46.46
C THR A 198 -17.81 -27.49 -46.98
N TYR A 199 -18.67 -26.75 -46.26
CA TYR A 199 -19.22 -25.46 -46.68
C TYR A 199 -19.92 -25.53 -48.03
N GLN A 200 -20.44 -26.71 -48.38
CA GLN A 200 -21.18 -26.94 -49.60
C GLN A 200 -22.69 -26.81 -49.33
N HIS A 201 -23.39 -26.26 -50.33
CA HIS A 201 -24.85 -26.18 -50.33
C HIS A 201 -25.44 -27.60 -50.30
N VAL A 202 -26.36 -27.85 -49.37
CA VAL A 202 -27.01 -29.15 -49.18
C VAL A 202 -28.42 -29.11 -49.75
N LEU A 203 -29.23 -28.13 -49.34
CA LEU A 203 -30.64 -28.07 -49.69
C LEU A 203 -31.14 -26.61 -49.71
N PHE A 204 -32.01 -26.31 -50.67
CA PHE A 204 -32.87 -25.13 -50.68
C PHE A 204 -34.32 -25.60 -50.60
N GLU A 205 -35.04 -25.22 -49.54
CA GLU A 205 -36.45 -25.53 -49.36
C GLU A 205 -37.29 -24.28 -49.58
N LYS A 206 -38.10 -24.27 -50.65
CA LYS A 206 -38.82 -23.08 -51.14
C LYS A 206 -40.17 -22.86 -50.46
N ASN A 207 -40.67 -23.83 -49.70
CA ASN A 207 -41.95 -23.71 -49.00
C ASN A 207 -41.91 -24.50 -47.68
N PRO A 208 -41.30 -23.96 -46.63
CA PRO A 208 -41.15 -24.65 -45.35
C PRO A 208 -42.43 -24.76 -44.51
N GLY A 209 -43.60 -24.56 -45.13
CA GLY A 209 -44.90 -24.51 -44.46
C GLY A 209 -45.22 -23.15 -43.83
N ILE A 210 -44.44 -22.11 -44.12
CA ILE A 210 -44.69 -20.74 -43.68
C ILE A 210 -44.34 -19.73 -44.78
N GLU A 211 -45.14 -18.67 -44.89
CA GLU A 211 -44.91 -17.59 -45.85
C GLU A 211 -43.90 -16.57 -45.30
N CYS A 212 -43.01 -16.09 -46.16
CA CYS A 212 -41.97 -15.10 -45.89
C CYS A 212 -41.22 -15.36 -44.57
N PRO A 213 -40.40 -16.43 -44.48
CA PRO A 213 -39.67 -16.75 -43.27
C PRO A 213 -38.64 -15.65 -42.98
N CYS A 214 -38.71 -15.05 -41.80
CA CYS A 214 -37.80 -13.97 -41.38
C CYS A 214 -36.87 -14.40 -40.24
N ILE A 215 -37.27 -15.36 -39.42
CA ILE A 215 -36.49 -15.82 -38.27
C ILE A 215 -36.43 -17.33 -38.23
N ILE A 216 -35.26 -17.88 -37.93
CA ILE A 216 -35.08 -19.30 -37.70
C ILE A 216 -34.25 -19.52 -36.43
N VAL A 217 -34.68 -20.44 -35.58
CA VAL A 217 -33.99 -20.74 -34.32
C VAL A 217 -33.91 -22.25 -34.07
N PRO A 218 -32.76 -22.77 -33.60
CA PRO A 218 -32.62 -24.17 -33.22
C PRO A 218 -33.14 -24.45 -31.82
N CYS A 219 -33.77 -25.61 -31.63
CA CYS A 219 -34.04 -26.14 -30.31
C CYS A 219 -32.79 -26.84 -29.75
N ARG A 220 -32.13 -26.21 -28.76
CA ARG A 220 -30.80 -26.56 -28.23
C ARG A 220 -30.55 -28.05 -27.92
N HIS A 221 -31.57 -28.79 -27.51
CA HIS A 221 -31.48 -30.19 -27.08
C HIS A 221 -32.17 -31.19 -28.03
N SER A 222 -32.51 -30.76 -29.25
CA SER A 222 -33.18 -31.61 -30.23
C SER A 222 -32.68 -31.34 -31.65
N ASN A 223 -33.27 -32.02 -32.63
CA ASN A 223 -33.08 -31.77 -34.07
C ASN A 223 -34.19 -30.90 -34.65
N LEU A 224 -34.97 -30.25 -33.77
CA LEU A 224 -36.06 -29.37 -34.16
C LEU A 224 -35.53 -27.96 -34.44
N ILE A 225 -36.12 -27.34 -35.45
CA ILE A 225 -35.94 -25.92 -35.79
C ILE A 225 -37.31 -25.26 -35.82
N ILE A 226 -37.37 -24.01 -35.37
CA ILE A 226 -38.58 -23.20 -35.39
C ILE A 226 -38.37 -22.05 -36.36
N ILE A 227 -39.35 -21.81 -37.22
CA ILE A 227 -39.30 -20.80 -38.26
C ILE A 227 -40.47 -19.86 -38.08
N GLY A 228 -40.18 -18.58 -37.87
CA GLY A 228 -41.18 -17.52 -37.84
C GLY A 228 -41.24 -16.82 -39.19
N GLY A 229 -42.45 -16.44 -39.57
CA GLY A 229 -42.72 -15.74 -40.82
C GLY A 229 -44.08 -15.06 -40.77
N ARG A 230 -44.57 -14.63 -41.93
CA ARG A 230 -45.87 -13.99 -42.03
C ARG A 230 -46.98 -14.98 -41.64
N GLY A 231 -47.77 -14.62 -40.63
CA GLY A 231 -48.96 -15.37 -40.22
C GLY A 231 -48.73 -16.46 -39.16
N GLY A 232 -47.50 -16.69 -38.67
CA GLY A 232 -47.29 -17.63 -37.56
C GLY A 232 -45.86 -18.13 -37.41
N PHE A 233 -45.71 -19.37 -36.94
CA PHE A 233 -44.45 -20.10 -36.90
C PHE A 233 -44.66 -21.57 -37.25
N ALA A 234 -43.64 -22.19 -37.86
CA ALA A 234 -43.59 -23.61 -38.17
C ALA A 234 -42.51 -24.30 -37.33
N VAL A 235 -42.75 -25.54 -36.93
CA VAL A 235 -41.77 -26.40 -36.24
C VAL A 235 -41.41 -27.55 -37.17
N LEU A 236 -40.14 -27.69 -37.50
CA LEU A 236 -39.63 -28.70 -38.43
C LEU A 236 -38.63 -29.59 -37.73
N GLU A 237 -38.70 -30.89 -37.99
CA GLU A 237 -37.68 -31.84 -37.56
C GLU A 237 -36.71 -32.13 -38.70
N VAL A 238 -35.41 -31.95 -38.42
CA VAL A 238 -34.37 -32.25 -39.40
C VAL A 238 -33.98 -33.71 -39.27
N VAL A 239 -34.52 -34.53 -40.17
CA VAL A 239 -34.24 -35.97 -40.22
C VAL A 239 -33.00 -36.23 -41.08
N THR A 240 -31.97 -36.85 -40.49
CA THR A 240 -30.72 -37.20 -41.20
C THR A 240 -30.71 -38.67 -41.62
N SER A 241 -30.16 -38.99 -42.80
CA SER A 241 -30.12 -40.36 -43.34
C SER A 241 -28.69 -40.94 -43.38
N GLY A 242 -28.57 -42.27 -43.22
CA GLY A 242 -27.36 -43.05 -43.52
C GLY A 242 -26.04 -42.51 -42.91
N LYS A 243 -25.14 -42.02 -43.78
CA LYS A 243 -23.76 -41.60 -43.44
C LYS A 243 -23.71 -40.37 -42.53
N GLU A 244 -24.72 -39.50 -42.57
CA GLU A 244 -24.76 -38.28 -41.74
C GLU A 244 -25.16 -38.57 -40.29
N LYS A 245 -25.92 -39.64 -40.04
CA LYS A 245 -26.25 -40.09 -38.68
C LYS A 245 -25.01 -40.38 -37.84
N LYS A 246 -23.98 -41.01 -38.44
CA LYS A 246 -22.69 -41.26 -37.76
C LYS A 246 -21.95 -39.95 -37.41
N LYS A 247 -22.01 -38.93 -38.28
CA LYS A 247 -21.41 -37.61 -38.01
C LYS A 247 -22.16 -36.89 -36.88
N VAL A 248 -23.49 -36.98 -36.84
CA VAL A 248 -24.33 -36.44 -35.76
C VAL A 248 -23.99 -37.13 -34.43
N GLU A 249 -23.94 -38.46 -34.40
CA GLU A 249 -23.58 -39.22 -33.19
C GLU A 249 -22.17 -38.88 -32.69
N GLN A 250 -21.21 -38.68 -33.61
CA GLN A 250 -19.85 -38.27 -33.26
C GLN A 250 -19.82 -36.86 -32.63
N LYS A 251 -20.54 -35.88 -33.21
CA LYS A 251 -20.65 -34.50 -32.69
C LYS A 251 -21.34 -34.47 -31.32
N GLN A 252 -22.36 -35.30 -31.13
CA GLN A 252 -23.03 -35.45 -29.83
C GLN A 252 -22.11 -36.08 -28.77
N ARG A 253 -21.34 -37.12 -29.14
CA ARG A 253 -20.37 -37.76 -28.23
C ARG A 253 -19.23 -36.82 -27.82
N SER A 254 -18.67 -36.04 -28.74
CA SER A 254 -17.61 -35.08 -28.40
C SER A 254 -18.10 -34.01 -27.43
N ARG A 255 -19.36 -33.58 -27.57
CA ARG A 255 -20.01 -32.63 -26.66
C ARG A 255 -20.27 -33.22 -25.27
N LEU A 256 -20.66 -34.49 -25.17
CA LEU A 256 -20.81 -35.17 -23.86
C LEU A 256 -19.48 -35.26 -23.12
N LEU A 257 -18.40 -35.61 -23.84
CA LEU A 257 -17.06 -35.69 -23.26
C LEU A 257 -16.54 -34.33 -22.77
N SER A 258 -16.82 -33.25 -23.51
CA SER A 258 -16.42 -31.90 -23.09
C SER A 258 -17.19 -31.42 -21.86
N LEU A 259 -18.49 -31.72 -21.77
CA LEU A 259 -19.33 -31.46 -20.60
C LEU A 259 -18.84 -32.21 -19.36
N GLU A 260 -18.51 -33.50 -19.50
CA GLU A 260 -17.97 -34.33 -18.42
C GLU A 260 -16.65 -33.75 -17.88
N LYS A 261 -15.77 -33.28 -18.78
CA LYS A 261 -14.52 -32.61 -18.39
C LYS A 261 -14.78 -31.32 -17.61
N GLN A 262 -15.72 -30.49 -18.05
CA GLN A 262 -16.07 -29.23 -17.35
C GLN A 262 -16.62 -29.49 -15.95
N VAL A 263 -17.51 -30.48 -15.80
CA VAL A 263 -18.06 -30.87 -14.49
C VAL A 263 -16.94 -31.37 -13.56
N ASN A 264 -16.01 -32.18 -14.07
CA ASN A 264 -14.87 -32.65 -13.29
C ASN A 264 -13.92 -31.52 -12.86
N ASP A 265 -13.63 -30.56 -13.75
CA ASP A 265 -12.77 -29.42 -13.42
C ASP A 265 -13.44 -28.48 -12.40
N GLN A 266 -14.76 -28.31 -12.47
CA GLN A 266 -15.52 -27.54 -11.48
C GLN A 266 -15.48 -28.20 -10.09
N MET A 267 -15.73 -29.51 -10.00
CA MET A 267 -15.64 -30.24 -8.74
C MET A 267 -14.24 -30.15 -8.11
N ARG A 268 -13.18 -30.17 -8.92
CA ARG A 268 -11.80 -29.98 -8.44
C ARG A 268 -11.57 -28.59 -7.83
N LYS A 269 -12.08 -27.53 -8.46
CA LYS A 269 -11.96 -26.16 -7.94
C LYS A 269 -12.67 -26.00 -6.59
N GLU A 270 -13.88 -26.52 -6.48
CA GLU A 270 -14.66 -26.48 -5.23
C GLU A 270 -13.96 -27.24 -4.10
N ALA A 271 -13.36 -28.40 -4.39
CA ALA A 271 -12.59 -29.16 -3.40
C ALA A 271 -11.36 -28.39 -2.88
N VAL A 272 -10.64 -27.67 -3.75
CA VAL A 272 -9.49 -26.83 -3.36
C VAL A 272 -9.93 -25.66 -2.49
N HIS A 273 -11.05 -25.02 -2.83
CA HIS A 273 -11.62 -23.93 -2.05
C HIS A 273 -12.03 -24.41 -0.64
N ALA A 274 -12.80 -25.49 -0.56
CA ALA A 274 -13.24 -26.08 0.71
C ALA A 274 -12.06 -26.49 1.60
N LYS A 275 -10.98 -27.02 1.02
CA LYS A 275 -9.75 -27.37 1.76
C LYS A 275 -9.06 -26.12 2.33
N SER A 276 -8.99 -25.04 1.56
CA SER A 276 -8.37 -23.78 1.99
C SER A 276 -9.18 -23.12 3.11
N GLU A 277 -10.52 -23.12 3.00
CA GLU A 277 -11.41 -22.59 4.03
C GLU A 277 -11.32 -23.40 5.33
N TRP A 278 -11.31 -24.73 5.24
CA TRP A 278 -11.14 -25.60 6.40
C TRP A 278 -9.82 -25.33 7.13
N LYS A 279 -8.72 -25.18 6.39
CA LYS A 279 -7.40 -24.85 6.96
C LYS A 279 -7.44 -23.51 7.71
N ARG A 280 -8.06 -22.48 7.12
CA ARG A 280 -8.22 -21.17 7.75
C ARG A 280 -9.08 -21.23 9.02
N GLN A 281 -10.11 -22.07 9.05
CA GLN A 281 -10.92 -22.29 10.26
C GLN A 281 -10.12 -22.98 11.38
N MET A 282 -9.26 -23.93 11.05
CA MET A 282 -8.39 -24.60 12.03
C MET A 282 -7.37 -23.64 12.62
N GLU A 283 -6.69 -22.84 11.77
CA GLU A 283 -5.74 -21.82 12.21
C GLU A 283 -6.41 -20.77 13.13
N ARG A 284 -7.64 -20.35 12.80
CA ARG A 284 -8.44 -19.46 13.68
C ARG A 284 -8.74 -20.08 15.03
N LYS A 285 -9.14 -21.36 15.07
CA LYS A 285 -9.43 -22.08 16.33
C LYS A 285 -8.17 -22.22 17.19
N GLU A 286 -7.03 -22.52 16.58
CA GLU A 286 -5.75 -22.58 17.28
C GLU A 286 -5.33 -21.21 17.83
N ALA A 287 -5.48 -20.14 17.04
CA ALA A 287 -5.20 -18.77 17.49
C ALA A 287 -6.07 -18.38 18.69
N THR A 288 -7.39 -18.64 18.65
CA THR A 288 -8.28 -18.34 19.78
C THR A 288 -7.95 -19.14 21.03
N ASN A 289 -7.48 -20.38 20.89
CA ASN A 289 -7.05 -21.19 22.04
C ASN A 289 -5.74 -20.62 22.64
N ARG A 290 -4.78 -20.22 21.80
CA ARG A 290 -3.53 -19.59 22.25
C ARG A 290 -3.79 -18.26 22.96
N GLU A 291 -4.67 -17.42 22.42
CA GLU A 291 -5.11 -16.16 23.06
C GLU A 291 -5.76 -16.44 24.43
N GLN A 292 -6.61 -17.46 24.55
CA GLN A 292 -7.20 -17.82 25.84
C GLN A 292 -6.17 -18.35 26.86
N GLU A 293 -5.19 -19.12 26.41
CA GLU A 293 -4.11 -19.61 27.27
C GLU A 293 -3.19 -18.48 27.74
N SER A 294 -2.84 -17.57 26.83
CA SER A 294 -1.99 -16.43 27.13
C SER A 294 -2.70 -15.37 27.98
N SER A 295 -4.00 -15.11 27.75
CA SER A 295 -4.81 -14.26 28.63
C SER A 295 -4.86 -14.78 30.07
N LYS A 296 -5.00 -16.10 30.28
CA LYS A 296 -4.94 -16.72 31.61
C LYS A 296 -3.54 -16.60 32.23
N ALA A 297 -2.49 -16.75 31.45
CA ALA A 297 -1.11 -16.57 31.92
C ALA A 297 -0.85 -15.11 32.33
N LEU A 298 -1.34 -14.15 31.56
CA LEU A 298 -1.24 -12.72 31.85
C LEU A 298 -2.02 -12.33 33.10
N GLU A 299 -3.22 -12.88 33.31
CA GLU A 299 -4.01 -12.64 34.51
C GLU A 299 -3.32 -13.21 35.76
N LYS A 300 -2.72 -14.39 35.64
CA LYS A 300 -1.86 -14.96 36.68
C LYS A 300 -0.65 -14.07 36.96
N LEU A 301 0.07 -13.62 35.94
CA LEU A 301 1.24 -12.75 36.07
C LEU A 301 0.88 -11.40 36.71
N LYS A 302 -0.26 -10.80 36.33
CA LYS A 302 -0.79 -9.57 36.96
C LYS A 302 -1.10 -9.78 38.43
N SER A 303 -1.71 -10.91 38.79
CA SER A 303 -1.99 -11.23 40.20
C SER A 303 -0.70 -11.39 41.01
N GLU A 304 0.32 -12.05 40.45
CA GLU A 304 1.64 -12.20 41.06
C GLU A 304 2.35 -10.85 41.21
N HIS A 305 2.31 -10.01 40.17
CA HIS A 305 2.86 -8.65 40.19
C HIS A 305 2.21 -7.78 41.25
N GLN A 306 0.88 -7.77 41.38
CA GLN A 306 0.17 -7.04 42.45
C GLN A 306 0.53 -7.55 43.84
N THR A 307 0.78 -8.86 43.97
CA THR A 307 1.20 -9.46 45.23
C THR A 307 2.63 -9.05 45.58
N MET A 308 3.51 -8.99 44.57
CA MET A 308 4.87 -8.49 44.70
C MET A 308 4.88 -7.00 45.01
N GLU A 309 4.13 -6.15 44.32
CA GLU A 309 4.00 -4.72 44.62
C GLU A 309 3.54 -4.49 46.07
N ARG A 310 2.56 -5.25 46.57
CA ARG A 310 2.16 -5.16 47.98
C ARG A 310 3.33 -5.52 48.91
N LYS A 311 4.07 -6.60 48.62
CA LYS A 311 5.25 -6.99 49.41
C LYS A 311 6.34 -5.92 49.35
N TRP A 312 6.58 -5.33 48.18
CA TRP A 312 7.57 -4.28 47.96
C TRP A 312 7.17 -2.99 48.67
N LYS A 313 5.90 -2.58 48.63
CA LYS A 313 5.39 -1.43 49.41
C LYS A 313 5.57 -1.63 50.90
N LEU A 314 5.21 -2.81 51.42
CA LEU A 314 5.45 -3.14 52.82
C LEU A 314 6.95 -3.12 53.16
N ARG A 315 7.81 -3.59 52.24
CA ARG A 315 9.26 -3.59 52.43
C ARG A 315 9.85 -2.19 52.34
N ILE A 316 9.31 -1.32 51.48
CA ILE A 316 9.68 0.09 51.37
C ILE A 316 9.25 0.82 52.64
N GLU A 317 8.02 0.66 53.13
CA GLU A 317 7.58 1.24 54.42
C GLU A 317 8.44 0.73 55.58
N GLU A 318 8.80 -0.56 55.59
CA GLU A 318 9.68 -1.17 56.58
C GLU A 318 11.13 -0.64 56.47
N LEU A 319 11.60 -0.38 55.24
CA LEU A 319 12.91 0.21 54.97
C LEU A 319 12.93 1.70 55.27
N GLU A 320 11.88 2.47 54.97
CA GLU A 320 11.70 3.89 55.28
C GLU A 320 11.62 4.11 56.80
N GLN A 321 10.96 3.20 57.54
CA GLN A 321 11.03 3.19 59.00
C GLN A 321 12.44 2.88 59.53
N LYS A 322 13.18 1.98 58.86
CA LYS A 322 14.59 1.66 59.21
C LYS A 322 15.57 2.76 58.76
N LEU A 323 15.22 3.51 57.73
CA LEU A 323 15.96 4.65 57.16
C LEU A 323 15.45 5.99 57.72
N GLY A 324 14.75 5.96 58.86
CA GLY A 324 14.38 7.13 59.64
C GLY A 324 15.62 7.80 60.25
N LYS A 325 16.42 8.45 59.38
CA LYS A 325 17.45 9.48 59.55
C LYS A 325 18.46 9.40 58.40
N GLN A 326 18.02 9.67 57.18
CA GLN A 326 18.77 10.46 56.20
C GLN A 326 17.86 10.71 54.98
N GLU A 327 17.07 11.77 55.07
CA GLU A 327 16.56 12.44 53.87
C GLU A 327 17.77 13.05 53.17
N GLY A 328 18.28 12.38 52.14
CA GLY A 328 19.19 12.98 51.18
C GLY A 328 18.41 14.03 50.41
N SER A 329 18.61 15.31 50.75
CA SER A 329 18.19 16.42 49.90
C SER A 329 18.67 16.12 48.48
N GLY A 330 17.80 16.28 47.49
CA GLY A 330 18.20 16.17 46.09
C GLY A 330 19.12 17.33 45.68
N GLU A 331 20.11 17.72 46.48
CA GLU A 331 21.07 18.78 46.19
C GLU A 331 22.26 18.21 45.42
N VAL A 332 22.69 18.95 44.38
CA VAL A 332 23.91 18.65 43.62
C VAL A 332 25.11 18.84 44.55
N ARG A 333 25.84 17.76 44.81
CA ARG A 333 26.94 17.70 45.78
C ARG A 333 28.22 18.33 45.23
N GLU A 334 28.96 19.02 46.09
CA GLU A 334 30.32 19.46 45.79
C GLU A 334 31.30 18.34 46.20
N TYR A 335 32.12 17.88 45.24
CA TYR A 335 33.15 16.86 45.42
C TYR A 335 34.55 17.49 45.39
N SER A 336 35.44 17.00 46.23
CA SER A 336 36.87 17.32 46.13
C SER A 336 37.51 16.60 44.93
N TYR A 337 38.59 17.14 44.38
CA TYR A 337 39.26 16.46 43.25
C TYR A 337 39.78 15.08 43.65
N LYS A 338 40.30 14.96 44.88
CA LYS A 338 40.78 13.69 45.43
C LYS A 338 39.69 12.62 45.52
N GLU A 339 38.47 12.98 45.95
CA GLU A 339 37.35 12.03 45.96
C GLU A 339 37.03 11.50 44.56
N LEU A 340 37.08 12.37 43.53
CA LEU A 340 36.86 11.94 42.14
C LEU A 340 38.03 11.12 41.60
N GLN A 341 39.25 11.45 41.99
CA GLN A 341 40.45 10.69 41.64
C GLN A 341 40.38 9.27 42.21
N ASP A 342 39.99 9.11 43.48
CA ASP A 342 39.79 7.81 44.12
C ASP A 342 38.62 7.04 43.46
N ALA A 343 37.53 7.73 43.14
CA ALA A 343 36.35 7.11 42.53
C ALA A 343 36.56 6.64 41.07
N THR A 344 37.53 7.22 40.35
CA THR A 344 37.81 6.93 38.93
C THR A 344 39.09 6.12 38.73
N ASP A 345 39.65 5.56 39.81
CA ASP A 345 40.94 4.84 39.80
C ASP A 345 42.06 5.67 39.16
N ASN A 346 42.29 6.88 39.69
CA ASN A 346 43.23 7.86 39.14
C ASN A 346 42.94 8.25 37.69
N PHE A 347 41.66 8.32 37.32
CA PHE A 347 41.24 8.63 35.95
C PHE A 347 41.78 7.64 34.90
N ALA A 348 42.08 6.39 35.30
CA ALA A 348 42.71 5.39 34.44
C ALA A 348 41.77 4.85 33.34
N ILE A 349 40.45 4.85 33.58
CA ILE A 349 39.46 4.33 32.63
C ILE A 349 38.76 5.51 31.94
N THR A 350 39.19 5.80 30.72
CA THR A 350 38.43 6.67 29.82
C THR A 350 37.19 5.93 29.33
N CYS A 351 36.04 6.61 29.34
CA CYS A 351 34.84 6.10 28.70
C CYS A 351 35.08 6.03 27.18
N GLU A 352 35.03 4.83 26.59
CA GLU A 352 35.07 4.63 25.12
C GLU A 352 33.75 5.04 24.42
N PHE A 353 32.93 5.86 25.08
CA PHE A 353 31.59 6.23 24.60
C PHE A 353 31.63 7.60 23.92
N GLY A 354 31.24 7.67 22.65
CA GLY A 354 31.23 8.89 21.84
C GLY A 354 32.16 8.82 20.63
N ASP A 355 31.90 9.68 19.64
CA ASP A 355 32.61 9.68 18.36
C ASP A 355 34.10 10.01 18.54
N HIS A 356 34.98 9.02 18.34
CA HIS A 356 36.45 9.16 18.35
C HIS A 356 37.01 10.06 17.22
N GLY A 357 36.18 10.88 16.56
CA GLY A 357 36.55 11.75 15.46
C GLY A 357 37.03 13.15 15.88
N ASP A 358 36.66 13.65 17.05
CA ASP A 358 37.06 14.99 17.48
C ASP A 358 38.35 14.93 18.34
N GLN A 359 39.48 14.63 17.70
CA GLN A 359 40.82 14.87 18.28
C GLN A 359 41.13 16.37 18.51
N ASN A 360 40.13 17.27 18.41
CA ASN A 360 40.28 18.71 18.50
C ASN A 360 39.33 19.40 19.52
N GLY A 361 38.87 18.73 20.59
CA GLY A 361 37.88 19.33 21.50
C GLY A 361 37.91 18.96 22.99
N SER A 362 38.92 19.42 23.74
CA SER A 362 38.87 19.95 25.13
C SER A 362 38.27 19.16 26.32
N ASN A 363 37.53 18.05 26.18
CA ASN A 363 36.83 17.41 27.30
C ASN A 363 37.13 15.91 27.41
N THR A 364 37.54 15.45 28.60
CA THR A 364 37.83 14.03 28.86
C THR A 364 36.75 13.44 29.77
N ILE A 365 36.24 12.25 29.44
CA ILE A 365 35.16 11.57 30.15
C ILE A 365 35.70 10.30 30.80
N TYR A 366 35.45 10.15 32.10
CA TYR A 366 35.94 9.05 32.92
C TYR A 366 34.79 8.31 33.58
N ARG A 367 34.93 6.99 33.73
CA ARG A 367 34.00 6.17 34.49
C ARG A 367 34.49 6.06 35.94
N GLY A 368 33.57 6.14 36.89
CA GLY A 368 33.89 5.95 38.30
C GLY A 368 32.77 5.33 39.11
N LYS A 369 33.06 5.09 40.39
CA LYS A 369 32.10 4.52 41.36
C LYS A 369 32.24 5.23 42.71
N LEU A 370 31.19 5.90 43.16
CA LEU A 370 31.13 6.52 44.48
C LEU A 370 30.63 5.52 45.53
N CYS A 371 31.31 5.49 46.68
CA CYS A 371 30.90 4.71 47.86
C CYS A 371 30.54 3.24 47.56
N GLU A 372 31.28 2.59 46.65
CA GLU A 372 31.08 1.18 46.26
C GLU A 372 29.71 0.79 45.69
N VAL A 373 28.81 1.73 45.41
CA VAL A 373 27.45 1.41 44.91
C VAL A 373 27.01 2.30 43.76
N THR A 374 27.37 3.59 43.77
CA THR A 374 26.85 4.53 42.78
C THR A 374 27.80 4.67 41.60
N ALA A 375 27.44 4.11 40.45
CA ALA A 375 28.19 4.32 39.21
C ALA A 375 28.03 5.79 38.74
N ILE A 376 29.14 6.41 38.37
CA ILE A 376 29.17 7.81 37.92
C ILE A 376 29.98 7.99 36.64
N THR A 377 29.69 9.08 35.94
CA THR A 377 30.46 9.56 34.81
C THR A 377 31.03 10.94 35.14
N VAL A 378 32.36 11.09 35.11
CA VAL A 378 33.04 12.35 35.40
C VAL A 378 33.52 12.98 34.10
N LYS A 379 33.04 14.17 33.80
CA LYS A 379 33.46 14.96 32.64
C LYS A 379 34.33 16.13 33.11
N GLN A 380 35.59 16.12 32.71
CA GLN A 380 36.53 17.21 33.01
C GLN A 380 36.54 18.23 31.87
N LEU A 381 36.33 19.51 32.21
CA LEU A 381 36.28 20.59 31.22
C LEU A 381 37.63 21.34 31.14
N GLY A 382 38.26 21.36 29.96
CA GLY A 382 39.41 22.24 29.68
C GLY A 382 40.79 21.67 30.02
N GLY A 383 41.01 20.37 29.81
CA GLY A 383 42.26 19.68 30.14
C GLY A 383 43.47 19.93 29.22
N THR A 384 43.37 20.80 28.21
CA THR A 384 44.47 21.10 27.27
C THR A 384 44.86 22.58 27.32
N GLU A 385 46.16 22.88 27.12
CA GLU A 385 46.74 24.23 27.24
C GLU A 385 46.09 25.30 26.33
N ASP A 386 45.35 24.87 25.30
CA ASP A 386 44.68 25.71 24.29
C ASP A 386 43.15 25.89 24.50
N GLY A 387 42.56 25.32 25.55
CA GLY A 387 41.12 25.44 25.83
C GLY A 387 40.69 26.82 26.35
N PRO A 388 39.43 27.26 26.14
CA PRO A 388 38.95 28.51 26.72
C PRO A 388 39.04 28.45 28.25
N LYS A 389 39.90 29.30 28.83
CA LYS A 389 40.09 29.40 30.28
C LYS A 389 38.84 30.02 30.92
N LEU A 390 37.79 29.22 31.17
CA LEU A 390 36.66 29.66 31.97
C LEU A 390 37.15 30.03 33.38
N HIS A 391 36.81 31.24 33.83
CA HIS A 391 37.07 31.64 35.20
C HIS A 391 36.19 30.80 36.16
N PRO A 392 36.65 30.40 37.36
CA PRO A 392 35.87 29.56 38.28
C PRO A 392 34.47 30.11 38.60
N SER A 393 34.33 31.44 38.72
CA SER A 393 33.03 32.09 38.93
C SER A 393 32.10 32.01 37.72
N GLU A 394 32.64 32.04 36.50
CA GLU A 394 31.84 31.87 35.28
C GLU A 394 31.38 30.42 35.13
N PHE A 395 32.24 29.44 35.45
CA PHE A 395 31.86 28.04 35.46
C PHE A 395 30.70 27.78 36.44
N ARG A 396 30.77 28.35 37.65
CA ARG A 396 29.69 28.26 38.64
C ARG A 396 28.38 28.88 38.12
N THR A 397 28.40 30.15 37.75
CA THR A 397 27.17 30.89 37.42
C THR A 397 26.60 30.54 36.05
N LYS A 398 27.44 30.38 35.02
CA LYS A 398 26.97 30.16 33.63
C LYS A 398 26.59 28.70 33.37
N VAL A 399 27.26 27.75 34.03
CA VAL A 399 27.07 26.31 33.79
C VAL A 399 26.39 25.64 34.98
N VAL A 400 27.05 25.61 36.14
CA VAL A 400 26.62 24.76 37.27
C VAL A 400 25.25 25.18 37.80
N ASP A 401 25.03 26.45 38.11
CA ASP A 401 23.77 26.93 38.68
C ASP A 401 22.58 26.72 37.73
N ARG A 402 22.83 26.83 36.41
CA ARG A 402 21.82 26.54 35.40
C ARG A 402 21.54 25.05 35.27
N LEU A 403 22.56 24.19 35.25
CA LEU A 403 22.38 22.74 35.23
C LEU A 403 21.63 22.25 36.48
N LYS A 404 21.93 22.81 37.66
CA LYS A 404 21.22 22.50 38.91
C LYS A 404 19.71 22.75 38.80
N ALA A 405 19.31 23.76 38.04
CA ALA A 405 17.91 24.13 37.82
C ALA A 405 17.21 23.31 36.73
N LEU A 406 17.95 22.60 35.87
CA LEU A 406 17.41 21.79 34.79
C LEU A 406 17.18 20.34 35.26
N ARG A 407 15.95 20.05 35.68
CA ARG A 407 15.53 18.69 36.03
C ARG A 407 14.45 18.20 35.09
N HIS A 408 14.76 17.15 34.34
CA HIS A 408 13.83 16.51 33.44
C HIS A 408 14.20 15.03 33.31
N PRO A 409 13.23 14.09 33.26
CA PRO A 409 13.51 12.65 33.20
C PRO A 409 14.41 12.23 32.02
N HIS A 410 14.35 12.97 30.92
CA HIS A 410 15.09 12.70 29.69
C HIS A 410 16.27 13.65 29.44
N LEU A 411 16.75 14.35 30.47
CA LEU A 411 18.04 15.05 30.44
C LEU A 411 19.03 14.31 31.35
N LEU A 412 20.30 14.27 30.95
CA LEU A 412 21.33 13.63 31.76
C LEU A 412 21.51 14.37 33.09
N THR A 413 21.33 13.66 34.21
CA THR A 413 21.24 14.28 35.53
C THR A 413 22.63 14.60 36.09
N LEU A 414 22.84 15.85 36.46
CA LEU A 414 24.02 16.28 37.21
C LEU A 414 23.88 15.85 38.68
N LEU A 415 24.78 14.97 39.13
CA LEU A 415 24.85 14.49 40.51
C LEU A 415 25.75 15.38 41.38
N GLY A 416 26.78 15.98 40.79
CA GLY A 416 27.68 16.86 41.51
C GLY A 416 28.70 17.59 40.64
N VAL A 417 29.54 18.39 41.31
CA VAL A 417 30.54 19.24 40.68
C VAL A 417 31.82 19.23 41.51
N CYS A 418 32.97 19.28 40.84
CA CYS A 418 34.25 19.62 41.44
C CYS A 418 34.77 20.92 40.82
N TYR A 419 34.94 21.95 41.63
CA TYR A 419 35.39 23.27 41.15
C TYR A 419 36.91 23.36 40.97
N GLU A 420 37.69 22.53 41.70
CA GLU A 420 39.16 22.52 41.65
C GLU A 420 39.66 22.30 40.22
N GLU A 421 39.15 21.27 39.56
CA GLU A 421 39.53 20.86 38.20
C GLU A 421 38.36 20.92 37.21
N LYS A 422 37.29 21.66 37.56
CA LYS A 422 36.09 21.89 36.71
C LYS A 422 35.48 20.59 36.18
N CYS A 423 35.28 19.63 37.07
CA CYS A 423 34.62 18.37 36.72
C CYS A 423 33.11 18.45 36.97
N LEU A 424 32.33 17.93 36.03
CA LEU A 424 30.90 17.67 36.17
C LEU A 424 30.69 16.18 36.38
N VAL A 425 29.93 15.82 37.41
CA VAL A 425 29.64 14.43 37.78
C VAL A 425 28.20 14.11 37.41
N TYR A 426 28.02 13.22 36.44
CA TYR A 426 26.72 12.76 35.97
C TYR A 426 26.43 11.34 36.43
N GLU A 427 25.16 10.97 36.37
CA GLU A 427 24.76 9.57 36.43
C GLU A 427 25.45 8.75 35.33
N HIS A 428 25.75 7.49 35.63
CA HIS A 428 26.25 6.56 34.63
C HIS A 428 25.10 5.95 33.83
N MET A 429 25.34 5.70 32.55
CA MET A 429 24.34 5.19 31.62
C MET A 429 24.82 3.83 31.09
N GLU A 430 24.24 2.74 31.58
CA GLU A 430 24.77 1.38 31.45
C GLU A 430 24.88 0.91 29.99
N ASN A 431 23.96 1.35 29.13
CA ASN A 431 23.90 0.94 27.73
C ASN A 431 24.66 1.89 26.80
N GLY A 432 25.30 2.94 27.32
CA GLY A 432 26.07 3.89 26.50
C GLY A 432 25.18 4.78 25.63
N SER A 433 25.68 5.20 24.46
CA SER A 433 24.92 6.07 23.55
C SER A 433 24.04 5.28 22.57
N VAL A 434 23.02 5.93 22.00
CA VAL A 434 22.20 5.37 20.92
C VAL A 434 23.07 5.02 19.71
N LYS A 435 24.08 5.84 19.38
CA LYS A 435 25.02 5.52 18.30
C LYS A 435 25.70 4.19 18.55
N ASP A 436 26.21 3.96 19.76
CA ASP A 436 26.89 2.73 20.13
C ASP A 436 25.97 1.52 20.02
N CYS A 437 24.74 1.62 20.50
CA CYS A 437 23.79 0.51 20.46
C CYS A 437 23.29 0.14 19.05
N ILE A 438 23.39 1.06 18.09
CA ILE A 438 23.05 0.82 16.69
C ILE A 438 24.28 0.30 15.92
N THR A 439 25.50 0.77 16.23
CA THR A 439 26.73 0.33 15.55
C THR A 439 27.31 -0.98 16.06
N CYS A 440 26.96 -1.42 17.27
CA CYS A 440 27.43 -2.69 17.83
C CYS A 440 26.93 -3.88 16.99
N GLY A 441 27.83 -4.52 16.25
CA GLY A 441 27.55 -5.75 15.51
C GLY A 441 27.41 -6.98 16.43
N GLU A 442 26.78 -8.03 15.91
CA GLU A 442 26.67 -9.34 16.57
C GLU A 442 28.07 -9.86 16.96
N GLY A 443 28.41 -9.80 18.26
CA GLY A 443 29.69 -10.31 18.77
C GLY A 443 30.27 -9.57 19.98
N GLN A 444 29.85 -8.33 20.25
CA GLN A 444 30.40 -7.53 21.37
C GLN A 444 29.59 -7.61 22.69
N GLY A 445 28.60 -8.52 22.78
CA GLY A 445 27.81 -8.72 24.00
C GLY A 445 26.85 -7.57 24.37
N ARG A 446 26.74 -6.52 23.54
CA ARG A 446 25.76 -5.43 23.70
C ARG A 446 24.46 -5.75 22.97
N ARG A 447 23.33 -5.37 23.58
CA ARG A 447 22.00 -5.57 23.02
C ARG A 447 21.74 -4.54 21.92
N VAL A 448 21.40 -5.03 20.72
CA VAL A 448 20.96 -4.20 19.59
C VAL A 448 19.66 -3.50 19.96
N LEU A 449 19.53 -2.21 19.61
CA LEU A 449 18.30 -1.45 19.87
C LEU A 449 17.16 -1.86 18.91
N PRO A 450 16.08 -2.49 19.40
CA PRO A 450 14.94 -2.86 18.57
C PRO A 450 14.18 -1.64 18.07
N TRP A 451 13.49 -1.77 16.94
CA TRP A 451 12.79 -0.66 16.28
C TRP A 451 11.78 0.06 17.20
N TYR A 452 11.05 -0.69 18.02
CA TYR A 452 10.04 -0.15 18.95
C TYR A 452 10.67 0.71 20.05
N VAL A 453 11.82 0.30 20.58
CA VAL A 453 12.60 1.09 21.54
C VAL A 453 13.10 2.37 20.88
N ARG A 454 13.52 2.32 19.61
CA ARG A 454 13.96 3.53 18.88
C ARG A 454 12.84 4.57 18.80
N PHE A 455 11.60 4.19 18.51
CA PHE A 455 10.47 5.12 18.49
C PHE A 455 10.19 5.74 19.87
N ARG A 456 10.29 4.96 20.94
CA ARG A 456 10.19 5.48 22.30
C ARG A 456 11.29 6.51 22.58
N VAL A 457 12.54 6.17 22.29
CA VAL A 457 13.71 7.05 22.48
C VAL A 457 13.55 8.36 21.70
N MET A 458 13.06 8.32 20.45
CA MET A 458 12.79 9.53 19.65
C MET A 458 11.81 10.47 20.36
N ALA A 459 10.73 9.94 20.93
CA ALA A 459 9.74 10.73 21.67
C ALA A 459 10.32 11.31 22.97
N GLU A 460 11.12 10.52 23.70
CA GLU A 460 11.81 10.94 24.92
C GLU A 460 12.78 12.11 24.67
N VAL A 461 13.56 12.02 23.59
CA VAL A 461 14.46 13.09 23.15
C VAL A 461 13.67 14.33 22.74
N ALA A 462 12.57 14.17 22.00
CA ALA A 462 11.72 15.30 21.63
C ALA A 462 11.13 16.02 22.88
N ARG A 463 10.73 15.28 23.92
CA ARG A 463 10.31 15.87 25.21
C ARG A 463 11.43 16.69 25.85
N ALA A 464 12.65 16.15 25.88
CA ALA A 464 13.80 16.85 26.43
C ALA A 464 14.10 18.16 25.68
N VAL A 465 14.09 18.13 24.34
CA VAL A 465 14.33 19.32 23.52
C VAL A 465 13.20 20.35 23.71
N CYS A 466 11.94 19.90 23.74
CA CYS A 466 10.79 20.76 24.01
C CYS A 466 10.92 21.47 25.37
N PHE A 467 11.33 20.73 26.41
CA PHE A 467 11.60 21.28 27.73
C PHE A 467 12.67 22.39 27.67
N LEU A 468 13.82 22.12 27.04
CA LEU A 468 14.91 23.10 26.88
C LEU A 468 14.45 24.37 26.16
N HIS A 469 13.66 24.24 25.09
CA HIS A 469 13.11 25.37 24.32
C HIS A 469 12.02 26.15 25.10
N SER A 470 11.30 25.49 26.01
CA SER A 470 10.23 26.10 26.82
C SER A 470 10.72 26.86 28.07
N THR A 471 12.01 26.78 28.38
CA THR A 471 12.62 27.33 29.60
C THR A 471 12.36 28.83 29.75
N THR A 472 11.90 29.25 30.93
CA THR A 472 11.41 30.61 31.17
C THR A 472 12.54 31.65 31.32
N PRO A 473 12.26 32.96 31.14
CA PRO A 473 13.26 34.00 31.36
C PRO A 473 13.88 33.99 32.76
N ALA A 474 13.13 33.55 33.78
CA ALA A 474 13.61 33.44 35.17
C ALA A 474 14.73 32.41 35.36
N THR A 475 14.87 31.45 34.44
CA THR A 475 15.90 30.39 34.44
C THR A 475 16.94 30.59 33.33
N GLY A 476 16.96 31.78 32.71
CA GLY A 476 17.92 32.16 31.65
C GLY A 476 17.37 32.12 30.22
N GLY A 477 16.09 31.79 30.03
CA GLY A 477 15.43 31.69 28.71
C GLY A 477 15.67 30.36 27.99
N PRO A 478 15.12 30.22 26.75
CA PRO A 478 15.25 29.00 25.95
C PRO A 478 16.70 28.57 25.75
N ILE A 479 16.99 27.30 25.96
CA ILE A 479 18.32 26.72 25.73
C ILE A 479 18.33 26.04 24.37
N ILE A 480 19.16 26.55 23.45
CA ILE A 480 19.44 25.88 22.18
C ILE A 480 20.56 24.87 22.42
N HIS A 481 20.28 23.58 22.22
CA HIS A 481 21.15 22.47 22.57
C HIS A 481 22.38 22.37 21.67
N ARG A 482 22.25 22.57 20.36
CA ARG A 482 23.33 22.63 19.35
C ARG A 482 24.10 21.34 19.07
N ALA A 483 23.79 20.26 19.78
CA ALA A 483 24.55 19.01 19.71
C ALA A 483 23.62 17.78 19.80
N ILE A 484 22.41 17.89 19.24
CA ILE A 484 21.46 16.78 19.17
C ILE A 484 21.96 15.82 18.09
N LYS A 485 22.38 14.62 18.52
CA LYS A 485 22.83 13.52 17.66
C LYS A 485 22.78 12.19 18.42
N PRO A 486 22.73 11.02 17.75
CA PRO A 486 22.71 9.71 18.40
C PRO A 486 23.85 9.46 19.39
N ALA A 487 25.03 10.06 19.18
CA ALA A 487 26.17 9.92 20.08
C ALA A 487 26.00 10.65 21.44
N ASN A 488 25.06 11.61 21.51
CA ASN A 488 24.81 12.43 22.70
C ASN A 488 23.49 12.05 23.40
N ILE A 489 22.83 10.98 22.95
CA ILE A 489 21.63 10.42 23.58
C ILE A 489 22.06 9.13 24.27
N PHE A 490 22.01 9.12 25.61
CA PHE A 490 22.46 8.01 26.43
C PHE A 490 21.29 7.17 26.93
N LEU A 491 21.54 5.88 27.19
CA LEU A 491 20.53 4.89 27.56
C LEU A 491 20.89 4.24 28.90
N ASP A 492 19.95 4.27 29.83
CA ASP A 492 20.10 3.59 31.13
C ASP A 492 19.87 2.08 30.98
N GLU A 493 19.98 1.32 32.08
CA GLU A 493 19.72 -0.13 32.13
C GLU A 493 18.38 -0.55 31.46
N SER A 494 17.35 0.29 31.52
CA SER A 494 16.01 0.03 30.97
C SER A 494 15.79 0.54 29.54
N PHE A 495 16.85 1.08 28.91
CA PHE A 495 16.80 1.81 27.64
C PHE A 495 15.90 3.06 27.67
N ALA A 496 15.84 3.75 28.81
CA ALA A 496 15.26 5.09 28.87
C ALA A 496 16.31 6.11 28.40
N ALA A 497 15.90 7.03 27.53
CA ALA A 497 16.80 7.99 26.92
C ALA A 497 17.03 9.22 27.78
N LYS A 498 18.29 9.64 27.89
CA LYS A 498 18.72 10.91 28.46
C LYS A 498 19.62 11.67 27.50
N LEU A 499 19.18 12.87 27.14
CA LEU A 499 19.94 13.78 26.29
C LEU A 499 21.05 14.46 27.11
N GLY A 500 22.30 14.21 26.73
CA GLY A 500 23.50 14.78 27.36
C GLY A 500 23.99 16.06 26.67
N GLU A 501 25.19 16.54 27.02
CA GLU A 501 25.84 17.70 26.38
C GLU A 501 25.11 19.06 26.51
N VAL A 502 24.13 19.18 27.43
CA VAL A 502 23.49 20.46 27.76
C VAL A 502 24.50 21.47 28.31
N ASP A 503 25.54 20.99 29.00
CA ASP A 503 26.64 21.80 29.49
C ASP A 503 27.39 22.53 28.37
N GLN A 504 27.56 21.91 27.19
CA GLN A 504 28.16 22.60 26.04
C GLN A 504 27.30 23.76 25.53
N ALA A 505 25.97 23.61 25.54
CA ALA A 505 25.07 24.70 25.16
C ALA A 505 25.21 25.93 26.08
N LEU A 506 25.52 25.69 27.35
CA LEU A 506 25.73 26.73 28.38
C LEU A 506 27.12 27.38 28.31
N LEU A 507 28.14 26.63 27.90
CA LEU A 507 29.51 27.15 27.76
C LEU A 507 29.65 28.22 26.66
N VAL A 508 28.77 28.21 25.65
CA VAL A 508 28.84 29.09 24.47
C VAL A 508 27.88 30.29 24.57
N SER A 509 27.24 30.53 25.72
CA SER A 509 26.26 31.61 25.88
C SER A 509 26.92 32.94 26.30
N ASP A 510 27.44 33.72 25.35
CA ASP A 510 27.64 35.17 25.57
C ASP A 510 27.76 36.07 24.31
N GLN A 511 27.23 35.69 23.14
CA GLN A 511 27.39 36.56 21.94
C GLN A 511 26.13 36.89 21.15
N THR A 512 24.93 36.48 21.59
CA THR A 512 23.70 36.69 20.82
C THR A 512 22.70 37.68 21.44
N ARG A 513 23.09 38.46 22.46
CA ARG A 513 22.32 39.62 22.91
C ARG A 513 23.01 40.94 22.54
N GLY A 514 22.87 41.31 21.27
CA GLY A 514 23.08 42.68 20.78
C GLY A 514 24.54 43.06 20.45
N VAL A 515 24.78 43.30 19.16
CA VAL A 515 25.82 44.18 18.59
C VAL A 515 27.26 44.00 19.09
N GLN A 516 28.10 43.25 18.34
CA GLN A 516 29.30 43.77 17.67
C GLN A 516 29.93 42.70 16.75
N ARG A 517 30.20 43.08 15.50
CA ARG A 517 30.90 42.29 14.48
C ARG A 517 32.41 42.29 14.76
N GLY A 518 32.93 41.23 15.38
CA GLY A 518 34.37 40.94 15.44
C GLY A 518 34.73 39.70 14.63
N HIS A 519 35.77 39.77 13.79
CA HIS A 519 36.18 38.66 12.92
C HIS A 519 36.67 37.41 13.68
N GLY A 520 37.23 37.56 14.90
CA GLY A 520 37.73 36.43 15.70
C GLY A 520 36.66 35.57 16.39
N ALA A 521 35.48 36.13 16.69
CA ALA A 521 34.37 35.40 17.30
C ALA A 521 33.73 34.37 16.35
N ARG A 522 33.77 34.68 15.05
CA ARG A 522 33.28 33.81 13.98
C ARG A 522 34.18 32.58 13.82
N GLU A 523 35.49 32.74 14.02
CA GLU A 523 36.49 31.69 13.90
C GLU A 523 36.40 30.64 15.03
N THR A 524 36.23 31.06 16.29
CA THR A 524 36.14 30.13 17.44
C THR A 524 34.84 29.31 17.45
N SER A 525 33.72 29.96 17.09
CA SER A 525 32.41 29.31 17.00
C SER A 525 32.34 28.28 15.86
N VAL A 526 33.00 28.58 14.75
CA VAL A 526 33.08 27.71 13.57
C VAL A 526 34.08 26.57 13.80
N ARG A 527 35.21 26.82 14.46
CA ARG A 527 36.24 25.80 14.73
C ARG A 527 35.79 24.72 15.74
N LEU A 528 34.93 25.06 16.71
CA LEU A 528 34.28 24.09 17.62
C LEU A 528 33.22 23.20 16.94
N VAL A 529 32.75 23.60 15.76
CA VAL A 529 31.59 23.01 15.08
C VAL A 529 31.99 22.22 13.82
N LEU A 530 33.14 22.53 13.20
CA LEU A 530 33.61 21.93 11.94
C LEU A 530 34.30 20.55 12.05
N GLY A 531 34.04 19.79 13.13
CA GLY A 531 34.46 18.38 13.27
C GLY A 531 33.52 17.39 12.53
N SER A 532 33.52 16.11 12.94
CA SER A 532 32.68 15.00 12.41
C SER A 532 31.15 15.20 12.55
N ASN A 533 30.69 16.41 12.84
CA ASN A 533 29.31 16.78 13.17
C ASN A 533 28.64 17.64 12.09
N SER A 534 29.27 17.83 10.93
CA SER A 534 28.82 18.78 9.92
C SER A 534 27.40 18.51 9.38
N GLN A 535 26.99 17.24 9.35
CA GLN A 535 25.66 16.83 8.89
C GLN A 535 24.50 17.24 9.80
N TYR A 536 24.75 17.50 11.08
CA TYR A 536 23.72 17.96 12.03
C TYR A 536 23.57 19.49 12.04
N ILE A 537 24.40 20.20 11.27
CA ILE A 537 24.40 21.65 11.20
C ILE A 537 23.38 22.10 10.15
N ALA A 538 22.39 22.88 10.59
CA ALA A 538 21.40 23.45 9.69
C ALA A 538 22.05 24.35 8.61
N PRO A 539 21.68 24.23 7.32
CA PRO A 539 22.32 24.97 6.22
C PRO A 539 22.37 26.49 6.41
N GLU A 540 21.35 27.09 7.01
CA GLU A 540 21.31 28.54 7.26
C GLU A 540 22.36 29.01 8.29
N TYR A 541 22.92 28.10 9.09
CA TYR A 541 23.98 28.43 10.04
C TYR A 541 25.25 28.88 9.30
N PHE A 542 25.61 28.22 8.19
CA PHE A 542 26.77 28.60 7.38
C PHE A 542 26.61 30.00 6.76
N GLN A 543 25.37 30.42 6.49
CA GLN A 543 25.07 31.71 5.87
C GLN A 543 25.00 32.85 6.90
N CYS A 544 24.23 32.64 7.98
CA CYS A 544 23.86 33.70 8.91
C CYS A 544 24.56 33.60 10.28
N GLY A 545 25.14 32.45 10.63
CA GLY A 545 25.78 32.20 11.93
C GLY A 545 24.81 32.18 13.13
N VAL A 546 23.49 32.09 12.89
CA VAL A 546 22.48 32.20 13.94
C VAL A 546 22.01 30.82 14.40
N LEU A 547 22.20 30.53 15.69
CA LEU A 547 21.64 29.36 16.37
C LEU A 547 20.29 29.71 16.97
N ASN A 548 19.28 28.86 16.75
CA ASN A 548 17.93 29.05 17.26
C ASN A 548 17.20 27.69 17.34
N GLU A 549 15.94 27.67 17.80
CA GLU A 549 15.16 26.43 17.94
C GLU A 549 15.10 25.61 16.63
N LYS A 550 15.08 26.26 15.46
CA LYS A 550 15.06 25.59 14.15
C LYS A 550 16.36 24.88 13.79
N THR A 551 17.49 25.29 14.37
CA THR A 551 18.77 24.60 14.15
C THR A 551 18.79 23.29 14.94
N ASP A 552 18.21 23.28 16.15
CA ASP A 552 17.99 22.05 16.92
C ASP A 552 16.95 21.13 16.24
N ILE A 553 15.88 21.69 15.66
CA ILE A 553 14.89 20.90 14.89
C ILE A 553 15.54 20.22 13.68
N TYR A 554 16.46 20.90 12.99
CA TYR A 554 17.20 20.27 11.89
C TYR A 554 18.04 19.09 12.38
N ALA A 555 18.82 19.29 13.45
CA ALA A 555 19.64 18.24 14.05
C ALA A 555 18.80 17.07 14.57
N LEU A 556 17.63 17.35 15.16
CA LEU A 556 16.64 16.34 15.53
C LEU A 556 16.14 15.57 14.30
N GLY A 557 15.81 16.25 13.20
CA GLY A 557 15.38 15.62 11.95
C GLY A 557 16.41 14.62 11.43
N ILE A 558 17.69 15.01 11.34
CA ILE A 558 18.78 14.11 10.95
C ILE A 558 18.90 12.92 11.92
N THR A 559 18.81 13.19 13.23
CA THR A 559 18.86 12.15 14.28
C THR A 559 17.74 11.11 14.11
N LEU A 560 16.50 11.55 13.79
CA LEU A 560 15.38 10.63 13.53
C LEU A 560 15.68 9.72 12.33
N LEU A 561 16.19 10.29 11.23
CA LEU A 561 16.50 9.54 10.00
C LEU A 561 17.65 8.54 10.21
N GLU A 562 18.67 8.90 10.99
CA GLU A 562 19.76 7.99 11.33
C GLU A 562 19.31 6.83 12.21
N MET A 563 18.42 7.09 13.17
CA MET A 563 17.86 6.03 14.02
C MET A 563 16.96 5.06 13.23
N LEU A 564 16.30 5.52 12.15
CA LEU A 564 15.54 4.65 11.24
C LEU A 564 16.45 3.78 10.37
N THR A 565 17.48 4.38 9.78
CA THR A 565 18.33 3.72 8.76
C THR A 565 19.47 2.92 9.34
N GLY A 566 19.88 3.23 10.58
CA GLY A 566 21.12 2.73 11.18
C GLY A 566 22.38 3.26 10.49
N LYS A 567 22.25 4.22 9.57
CA LYS A 567 23.34 4.77 8.76
C LYS A 567 23.67 6.18 9.21
N PHE A 568 24.78 6.33 9.91
CA PHE A 568 25.29 7.63 10.40
C PHE A 568 26.02 8.44 9.31
N TRP A 569 25.90 8.03 8.06
CA TRP A 569 26.38 8.77 6.91
C TRP A 569 25.22 8.84 5.90
N ASN A 570 24.88 10.05 5.47
CA ASN A 570 23.88 10.29 4.41
C ASN A 570 22.46 9.71 4.65
N ALA A 571 21.99 9.58 5.90
CA ALA A 571 20.63 9.11 6.19
C ALA A 571 19.54 9.93 5.48
N LEU A 572 19.74 11.25 5.36
CA LEU A 572 18.82 12.16 4.68
C LEU A 572 18.61 11.75 3.21
N GLY A 573 19.69 11.69 2.41
CA GLY A 573 19.59 11.34 1.00
C GLY A 573 19.05 9.93 0.78
N ILE A 574 19.43 8.97 1.63
CA ILE A 574 18.94 7.59 1.55
C ILE A 574 17.42 7.53 1.72
N ILE A 575 16.86 8.30 2.65
CA ILE A 575 15.41 8.33 2.86
C ILE A 575 14.73 9.18 1.77
N GLU A 576 15.30 10.31 1.35
CA GLU A 576 14.75 11.13 0.25
C GLU A 576 14.58 10.32 -1.04
N ASP A 577 15.57 9.51 -1.42
CA ASP A 577 15.52 8.67 -2.62
C ASP A 577 14.55 7.49 -2.50
N ALA A 578 14.29 7.02 -1.27
CA ALA A 578 13.55 5.79 -1.01
C ALA A 578 12.09 6.02 -0.60
N ILE A 579 11.71 7.22 -0.14
CA ILE A 579 10.42 7.46 0.54
C ILE A 579 9.19 7.21 -0.36
N GLU A 580 9.33 7.39 -1.68
CA GLU A 580 8.24 7.22 -2.66
C GLU A 580 7.99 5.75 -3.04
N ASP A 581 9.00 4.88 -2.96
CA ASP A 581 8.92 3.46 -3.32
C ASP A 581 8.91 2.58 -2.06
N GLU A 582 7.87 1.75 -1.90
CA GLU A 582 7.71 0.96 -0.68
C GLU A 582 8.82 -0.08 -0.47
N ALA A 583 9.32 -0.70 -1.54
CA ALA A 583 10.38 -1.69 -1.47
C ALA A 583 11.74 -1.04 -1.16
N ALA A 584 12.04 0.09 -1.80
CA ALA A 584 13.23 0.89 -1.53
C ALA A 584 13.21 1.43 -0.10
N PHE A 585 12.08 1.97 0.36
CA PHE A 585 11.93 2.45 1.74
C PHE A 585 12.18 1.34 2.76
N LYS A 586 11.59 0.16 2.54
CA LYS A 586 11.82 -1.01 3.41
C LYS A 586 13.29 -1.42 3.45
N ASN A 587 14.00 -1.36 2.33
CA ASN A 587 15.43 -1.66 2.23
C ASN A 587 16.33 -0.56 2.83
N ALA A 588 15.82 0.66 2.99
CA ALA A 588 16.53 1.77 3.60
C ALA A 588 16.55 1.69 5.14
N LEU A 589 15.56 1.04 5.75
CA LEU A 589 15.46 0.84 7.21
C LEU A 589 16.53 -0.12 7.72
N ASP A 590 16.94 0.07 8.97
CA ASP A 590 17.98 -0.74 9.61
C ASP A 590 17.51 -2.19 9.82
N PRO A 591 18.09 -3.19 9.12
CA PRO A 591 17.68 -4.59 9.27
C PRO A 591 17.99 -5.15 10.66
N ASN A 592 18.96 -4.58 11.39
CA ASN A 592 19.35 -5.06 12.72
C ASN A 592 18.32 -4.70 13.80
N ALA A 593 17.42 -3.75 13.52
CA ALA A 593 16.39 -3.34 14.48
C ALA A 593 15.18 -4.30 14.54
N GLY A 594 15.16 -5.34 13.70
CA GLY A 594 14.06 -6.31 13.60
C GLY A 594 13.04 -5.96 12.50
N CYS A 595 11.82 -6.49 12.63
CA CYS A 595 10.75 -6.27 11.66
C CYS A 595 10.02 -4.95 11.91
N TRP A 596 10.42 -3.89 11.21
CA TRP A 596 9.76 -2.59 11.28
C TRP A 596 8.29 -2.63 10.87
N ASP A 597 7.43 -1.92 11.60
CA ASP A 597 6.15 -1.44 11.07
C ASP A 597 6.44 -0.34 10.03
N ILE A 598 6.24 -0.68 8.76
CA ILE A 598 6.57 0.19 7.63
C ILE A 598 5.73 1.47 7.61
N ALA A 599 4.48 1.41 8.10
CA ALA A 599 3.60 2.58 8.12
C ALA A 599 4.06 3.58 9.19
N LEU A 600 4.37 3.09 10.41
CA LEU A 600 4.89 3.93 11.50
C LEU A 600 6.28 4.47 11.17
N ALA A 601 7.15 3.64 10.59
CA ALA A 601 8.48 4.07 10.13
C ALA A 601 8.37 5.17 9.07
N ARG A 602 7.41 5.08 8.15
CA ARG A 602 7.18 6.10 7.11
C ARG A 602 6.62 7.40 7.69
N GLU A 603 5.76 7.32 8.71
CA GLU A 603 5.27 8.49 9.44
C GLU A 603 6.44 9.27 10.08
N ILE A 604 7.37 8.57 10.74
CA ILE A 604 8.56 9.18 11.34
C ILE A 604 9.56 9.66 10.29
N ALA A 605 9.73 8.94 9.17
CA ALA A 605 10.59 9.35 8.08
C ALA A 605 10.13 10.68 7.47
N ASN A 606 8.84 10.82 7.18
CA ASN A 606 8.25 12.07 6.69
C ASN A 606 8.43 13.22 7.68
N LEU A 607 8.27 12.96 8.97
CA LEU A 607 8.54 13.94 10.01
C LEU A 607 10.03 14.36 10.04
N GLY A 608 10.93 13.38 9.94
CA GLY A 608 12.37 13.60 9.86
C GLY A 608 12.77 14.45 8.67
N LEU A 609 12.23 14.15 7.47
CA LEU A 609 12.43 14.94 6.25
C LEU A 609 11.92 16.38 6.40
N SER A 610 10.71 16.57 6.96
CA SER A 610 10.16 17.90 7.23
C SER A 610 11.05 18.71 8.19
N CYS A 611 11.57 18.07 9.24
CA CYS A 611 12.50 18.69 10.18
C CYS A 611 13.87 18.99 9.56
N ALA A 612 14.37 18.11 8.68
CA ALA A 612 15.66 18.23 8.01
C ALA A 612 15.62 19.02 6.69
N SER A 613 14.50 19.69 6.36
CA SER A 613 14.39 20.51 5.15
C SER A 613 15.50 21.57 5.05
N SER A 614 16.12 21.71 3.88
CA SER A 614 17.13 22.75 3.61
C SER A 614 16.56 24.17 3.79
N SER A 615 15.29 24.38 3.46
CA SER A 615 14.58 25.62 3.71
C SER A 615 14.06 25.70 5.14
N LYS A 616 14.56 26.68 5.91
CA LYS A 616 14.10 26.99 7.28
C LYS A 616 12.59 27.22 7.38
N ARG A 617 11.96 27.71 6.31
CA ARG A 617 10.52 28.03 6.26
C ARG A 617 9.63 26.78 6.21
N CYS A 618 10.15 25.67 5.67
CA CYS A 618 9.40 24.43 5.54
C CYS A 618 9.52 23.51 6.77
N ARG A 619 10.44 23.82 7.71
CA ARG A 619 10.55 23.11 8.99
C ARG A 619 9.42 23.53 9.94
N PRO A 620 8.96 22.66 10.86
CA PRO A 620 8.09 23.05 11.97
C PRO A 620 8.70 24.18 12.82
N ASN A 621 7.89 25.01 13.46
CA ASN A 621 8.38 26.18 14.21
C ASN A 621 8.99 25.82 15.55
N LYS A 622 8.33 24.93 16.29
CA LYS A 622 8.78 24.41 17.58
C LYS A 622 8.64 22.89 17.60
N VAL A 623 9.35 22.24 18.52
CA VAL A 623 9.15 20.81 18.78
C VAL A 623 7.74 20.52 19.29
N SER A 624 7.12 21.46 20.01
CA SER A 624 5.71 21.39 20.40
C SER A 624 4.73 21.44 19.23
N ASP A 625 5.15 21.97 18.08
CA ASP A 625 4.28 22.22 16.93
C ASP A 625 4.23 20.97 16.03
N GLY A 626 3.56 19.93 16.52
CA GLY A 626 3.29 18.70 15.77
C GLY A 626 4.38 17.63 15.86
N ILE A 627 5.67 18.00 16.02
CA ILE A 627 6.77 17.02 16.11
C ILE A 627 6.57 16.08 17.31
N LEU A 628 6.45 16.65 18.52
CA LEU A 628 6.29 15.86 19.73
C LEU A 628 5.02 14.99 19.69
N LEU A 629 3.93 15.55 19.18
CA LEU A 629 2.64 14.87 19.10
C LEU A 629 2.69 13.63 18.18
N VAL A 630 3.32 13.74 17.01
CA VAL A 630 3.50 12.59 16.09
C VAL A 630 4.37 11.52 16.74
N LEU A 631 5.51 11.90 17.33
CA LEU A 631 6.42 10.94 17.98
C LEU A 631 5.76 10.23 19.18
N GLU A 632 4.98 10.95 19.98
CA GLU A 632 4.24 10.36 21.10
C GLU A 632 3.11 9.44 20.65
N GLN A 633 2.38 9.80 19.59
CA GLN A 633 1.35 8.93 19.02
C GLN A 633 1.95 7.63 18.48
N VAL A 634 3.08 7.71 17.77
CA VAL A 634 3.77 6.50 17.29
C VAL A 634 4.26 5.66 18.46
N ALA A 635 4.93 6.26 19.46
CA ALA A 635 5.40 5.53 20.64
C ALA A 635 4.25 4.88 21.45
N GLN A 636 3.09 5.52 21.56
CA GLN A 636 1.91 4.94 22.22
C GLN A 636 1.32 3.76 21.43
N LYS A 637 1.19 3.88 20.10
CA LYS A 637 0.72 2.78 19.24
C LYS A 637 1.59 1.54 19.42
N VAL A 638 2.91 1.73 19.48
CA VAL A 638 3.89 0.66 19.72
C VAL A 638 3.73 0.02 21.10
N ALA A 639 3.58 0.81 22.16
CA ALA A 639 3.39 0.27 23.51
C ALA A 639 2.10 -0.58 23.63
N LEU A 640 1.06 -0.22 22.88
CA LEU A 640 -0.17 -1.01 22.79
C LEU A 640 0.01 -2.30 21.97
N THR A 641 0.92 -2.33 20.99
CA THR A 641 1.21 -3.52 20.18
C THR A 641 2.08 -4.53 20.94
N ASP A 642 3.08 -4.08 21.69
CA ASP A 642 3.86 -4.94 22.62
C ASP A 642 2.95 -5.62 23.66
N CYS A 643 1.92 -4.91 24.16
CA CYS A 643 0.94 -5.49 25.09
C CYS A 643 0.00 -6.53 24.45
N LEU A 644 -0.05 -6.61 23.12
CA LEU A 644 -0.87 -7.55 22.35
C LEU A 644 -0.03 -8.71 21.78
N GLU A 645 1.29 -8.55 21.65
CA GLU A 645 2.20 -9.63 21.21
C GLU A 645 2.78 -10.44 22.39
N ASP A 646 2.85 -9.85 23.60
CA ASP A 646 3.12 -10.57 24.86
C ASP A 646 1.83 -11.15 25.52
N ALA A 647 0.66 -10.95 24.90
CA ALA A 647 -0.65 -11.47 25.31
C ALA A 647 -1.20 -12.45 24.28
#